data_AF-A0AAV3W874-F1
#
_entry.id   AF-A0AAV3W874-F1
#
_cell.length_a   1.000
_cell.length_b   1.000
_cell.length_c   1.000
_cell.angle_alpha   90.00
_cell.angle_beta   90.00
_cell.angle_gamma   90.00
#
_symmetry.space_group_name_H-M   'P 1'
#
loop_
_entity.id
_entity.type
_entity.pdbx_description
1 polymer ?
#
loop_
_entity_poly.entity_id
_entity_poly.type
_entity_poly.pdbx_seq_one_letter_code
_entity_poly.pdbx_strand_id
1 'polypeptide(L)'
;MNSETISILIYVGIGILALFILLYGIGFTSIGTDEVGIVEKWWSLKGSVPADGLIALKGEAGYQPHVLRAGVHFKTPFKYKVKKVRLVTIPQGQIGYVFARSGESLADGQTLGKVIPECKSFQDVVAFLNNRGQKGPQRQILREGTYAFNLAQFIIITKDKVHSIFTSKDESEQIETMRSDLLRVNGFIPVVISSSKNLEQDEFGNNIKTKDTIGIVTVNEGPTPDNGAIIAPIVGDGITNEYYHSNFQEPEKFLAAGGRKGKQMQVLTDGVYFINRLFANVDIVPKSIIDIGYVGVVVSYFGEKGEDVSGSDYSHGELVEQGKKGIWRECMMPGKYPFNTYAGKIIPVPTTNVILKWISGQVGDHKLDDNLKEINLITKDAFEPNLPLTVVFNIDYRKASSVIQRFGDIKLLIEQSLDPMVAGYFKNIGQTKTLIELVQDRSAIQEQASKEMKEKFKLYDLELQEVLIGTPAASSTDKRIDLILAQLRDRQVALEEIKTNEAKQKSAEKQRELNEAIAKSAAQAALTQSSIDIEVADNKGKSELKLAEQLALKTQKLAEADKYKRTQEADALRYTKEAEAAANAKATELNAAANAKQVELQAGAEAFKLEKVGAAQALNIKAVAEATAEQETKVGLAKGTAAKALVDAYGGPELQVQQSVLTAFAEALKISKSPLVPQTVIMGGADGKTPNAMEGILSMILANMASANGSIVNTVTPAHSDITNQSENSSSKESKIAKKKDNISAKEPEV
;
A
#
# COMPACT_ATOMS: atom_id res chain seq x y z
N MET A 1 -73.22 -58.24 -51.19
CA MET A 1 -72.56 -59.12 -50.21
C MET A 1 -73.58 -60.14 -49.72
N ASN A 2 -73.29 -61.43 -49.82
CA ASN A 2 -74.17 -62.50 -49.32
C ASN A 2 -74.34 -62.35 -47.81
N SER A 3 -75.50 -62.75 -47.27
CA SER A 3 -75.75 -62.65 -45.82
C SER A 3 -74.68 -63.37 -45.00
N GLU A 4 -74.15 -64.49 -45.48
CA GLU A 4 -73.03 -65.21 -44.85
C GLU A 4 -71.74 -64.40 -44.78
N THR A 5 -71.41 -63.65 -45.83
CA THR A 5 -70.21 -62.79 -45.84
C THR A 5 -70.31 -61.64 -44.84
N ILE A 6 -71.52 -61.13 -44.61
CA ILE A 6 -71.80 -60.10 -43.61
C ILE A 6 -71.68 -60.69 -42.19
N SER A 7 -72.20 -61.89 -41.95
CA SER A 7 -72.09 -62.59 -40.66
C SER A 7 -70.63 -62.88 -40.29
N ILE A 8 -69.81 -63.37 -41.24
CA ILE A 8 -68.38 -63.63 -41.01
C ILE A 8 -67.63 -62.35 -40.66
N LEU A 9 -67.89 -61.25 -41.36
CA LEU A 9 -67.30 -59.93 -41.06
C LEU A 9 -67.69 -59.42 -39.67
N ILE A 10 -68.94 -59.66 -39.24
CA ILE A 10 -69.40 -59.31 -37.89
C ILE A 10 -68.65 -60.14 -36.83
N TYR A 11 -68.51 -61.46 -37.01
CA TYR A 11 -67.78 -62.30 -36.05
C TYR A 11 -66.30 -61.97 -35.99
N VAL A 12 -65.66 -61.69 -37.13
CA VAL A 12 -64.27 -61.22 -37.17
C VAL A 12 -64.14 -59.86 -36.50
N GLY A 13 -65.07 -58.94 -36.73
CA GLY A 13 -65.13 -57.64 -36.07
C GLY A 13 -65.28 -57.76 -34.55
N ILE A 14 -66.17 -58.64 -34.07
CA ILE A 14 -66.34 -58.93 -32.64
C ILE A 14 -65.09 -59.57 -32.05
N GLY A 15 -64.45 -60.49 -32.77
CA GLY A 15 -63.20 -61.13 -32.34
C GLY A 15 -62.05 -60.12 -32.19
N ILE A 16 -61.90 -59.20 -33.14
CA ILE A 16 -60.92 -58.12 -33.07
C ILE A 16 -61.24 -57.16 -31.92
N LEU A 17 -62.52 -56.80 -31.74
CA LEU A 17 -62.95 -55.93 -30.64
C LEU A 17 -62.70 -56.59 -29.28
N ALA A 18 -63.00 -57.88 -29.14
CA ALA A 18 -62.75 -58.64 -27.91
C ALA A 18 -61.25 -58.76 -27.62
N LEU A 19 -60.42 -59.01 -28.63
CA LEU A 19 -58.96 -59.01 -28.51
C LEU A 19 -58.42 -57.62 -28.10
N PHE A 20 -58.95 -56.55 -28.68
CA PHE A 20 -58.60 -55.18 -28.32
C PHE A 20 -59.00 -54.86 -26.88
N ILE A 21 -60.20 -55.22 -26.44
CA ILE A 21 -60.66 -55.07 -25.06
C ILE A 21 -59.79 -55.89 -24.10
N LEU A 22 -59.38 -57.09 -24.49
CA LEU A 22 -58.50 -57.95 -23.68
C LEU A 22 -57.09 -57.36 -23.56
N LEU A 23 -56.49 -56.89 -24.66
CA LEU A 23 -55.20 -56.19 -24.66
C LEU A 23 -55.26 -54.87 -23.88
N TYR A 24 -56.35 -54.12 -24.02
CA TYR A 24 -56.62 -52.92 -23.23
C TYR A 24 -56.76 -53.26 -21.73
N GLY A 25 -57.46 -54.35 -21.41
CA GLY A 25 -57.66 -54.83 -20.04
C GLY A 25 -56.39 -55.27 -19.34
N ILE A 26 -55.41 -55.83 -20.07
CA ILE A 26 -54.08 -56.17 -19.55
C ILE A 26 -53.31 -54.92 -19.10
N GLY A 27 -53.56 -53.77 -19.73
CA GLY A 27 -53.01 -52.49 -19.31
C GLY A 27 -51.54 -52.34 -19.61
N PHE A 28 -51.20 -52.40 -20.90
CA PHE A 28 -49.85 -52.18 -21.41
C PHE A 28 -49.42 -50.74 -21.19
N THR A 29 -48.40 -50.51 -20.34
CA THR A 29 -47.83 -49.18 -20.12
C THR A 29 -46.32 -49.21 -20.32
N SER A 30 -45.84 -48.57 -21.39
CA SER A 30 -44.40 -48.37 -21.63
C SER A 30 -43.95 -47.03 -21.04
N ILE A 31 -42.86 -47.02 -20.27
CA ILE A 31 -42.28 -45.81 -19.66
C ILE A 31 -40.95 -45.53 -20.35
N GLY A 32 -40.78 -44.29 -20.83
CA GLY A 32 -39.55 -43.85 -21.49
C GLY A 32 -38.34 -43.86 -20.56
N THR A 33 -37.14 -43.82 -21.13
CA THR A 33 -35.88 -43.83 -20.37
C THR A 33 -35.68 -42.55 -19.54
N ASP A 34 -36.27 -41.44 -19.95
CA ASP A 34 -36.27 -40.13 -19.28
C ASP A 34 -37.53 -39.87 -18.44
N GLU A 35 -38.38 -40.89 -18.28
CA GLU A 35 -39.66 -40.80 -17.59
C GLU A 35 -39.74 -41.74 -16.38
N VAL A 36 -40.62 -41.38 -15.47
CA VAL A 36 -41.04 -42.19 -14.33
C VAL A 36 -42.56 -42.27 -14.31
N GLY A 37 -43.09 -43.48 -14.10
CA GLY A 37 -44.52 -43.72 -13.98
C GLY A 37 -44.96 -43.64 -12.52
N ILE A 38 -45.80 -42.67 -12.18
CA ILE A 38 -46.45 -42.55 -10.87
C ILE A 38 -47.80 -43.27 -10.95
N VAL A 39 -48.01 -44.23 -10.06
CA VAL A 39 -49.18 -45.11 -10.09
C VAL A 39 -50.19 -44.65 -9.05
N GLU A 40 -51.41 -44.41 -9.48
CA GLU A 40 -52.58 -44.19 -8.63
C GLU A 40 -53.51 -45.39 -8.75
N LYS A 41 -54.04 -45.88 -7.64
CA LYS A 41 -54.98 -47.00 -7.60
C LYS A 41 -56.36 -46.49 -7.24
N TRP A 42 -57.35 -46.63 -8.13
CA TRP A 42 -58.67 -46.04 -7.96
C TRP A 42 -59.58 -46.74 -6.96
N TRP A 43 -59.45 -48.06 -6.78
CA TRP A 43 -60.28 -48.81 -5.84
C TRP A 43 -59.53 -50.01 -5.24
N SER A 44 -59.91 -50.38 -4.02
CA SER A 44 -59.33 -51.49 -3.27
C SER A 44 -60.37 -52.11 -2.35
N LEU A 45 -60.32 -53.44 -2.19
CA LEU A 45 -61.14 -54.18 -1.23
C LEU A 45 -60.78 -53.86 0.24
N LYS A 46 -59.62 -53.22 0.47
CA LYS A 46 -59.14 -52.81 1.80
C LYS A 46 -59.52 -51.36 2.19
N GLY A 47 -60.32 -50.66 1.38
CA GLY A 47 -60.67 -49.25 1.60
C GLY A 47 -59.73 -48.24 0.94
N SER A 48 -59.96 -46.95 1.24
CA SER A 48 -59.15 -45.79 0.80
C SER A 48 -58.05 -45.48 1.81
N VAL A 49 -57.00 -44.77 1.39
CA VAL A 49 -56.00 -44.22 2.32
C VAL A 49 -56.71 -43.41 3.42
N PRO A 50 -56.26 -43.50 4.69
CA PRO A 50 -56.77 -42.67 5.78
C PRO A 50 -56.77 -41.17 5.42
N ALA A 51 -57.71 -40.40 5.98
CA ALA A 51 -57.95 -38.99 5.59
C ALA A 51 -56.73 -38.05 5.72
N ASP A 52 -55.72 -38.40 6.53
CA ASP A 52 -54.49 -37.63 6.75
C ASP A 52 -53.30 -38.11 5.87
N GLY A 53 -53.49 -39.17 5.07
CA GLY A 53 -52.46 -39.78 4.23
C GLY A 53 -52.78 -39.73 2.73
N LEU A 54 -51.79 -39.41 1.91
CA LEU A 54 -51.92 -39.41 0.44
C LEU A 54 -51.41 -40.72 -0.21
N ILE A 55 -50.50 -41.43 0.47
CA ILE A 55 -49.78 -42.60 -0.06
C ILE A 55 -50.28 -43.90 0.56
N ALA A 56 -50.63 -44.86 -0.30
CA ALA A 56 -51.14 -46.17 0.09
C ALA A 56 -50.00 -47.16 0.39
N LEU A 57 -49.63 -47.32 1.65
CA LEU A 57 -48.59 -48.28 2.08
C LEU A 57 -49.10 -49.74 2.19
N LYS A 58 -50.36 -49.93 2.62
CA LYS A 58 -50.93 -51.26 2.95
C LYS A 58 -51.80 -51.87 1.83
N GLY A 59 -51.68 -51.32 0.62
CA GLY A 59 -52.46 -51.76 -0.56
C GLY A 59 -53.87 -51.18 -0.63
N GLU A 60 -54.14 -50.07 0.05
CA GLU A 60 -55.37 -49.26 -0.05
C GLU A 60 -55.53 -48.61 -1.44
N ALA A 61 -56.68 -47.99 -1.72
CA ALA A 61 -56.87 -47.14 -2.89
C ALA A 61 -56.19 -45.77 -2.66
N GLY A 62 -55.45 -45.27 -3.64
CA GLY A 62 -54.65 -44.04 -3.56
C GLY A 62 -53.33 -44.11 -4.34
N TYR A 63 -52.49 -43.09 -4.21
CA TYR A 63 -51.16 -43.06 -4.83
C TYR A 63 -50.26 -44.14 -4.24
N GLN A 64 -49.60 -44.91 -5.10
CA GLN A 64 -48.70 -45.97 -4.67
C GLN A 64 -47.32 -45.38 -4.35
N PRO A 65 -46.61 -45.93 -3.33
CA PRO A 65 -45.29 -45.42 -2.92
C PRO A 65 -44.21 -45.70 -3.96
N HIS A 66 -44.27 -46.87 -4.61
CA HIS A 66 -43.29 -47.29 -5.61
C HIS A 66 -43.55 -46.65 -6.97
N VAL A 67 -42.50 -46.05 -7.52
CA VAL A 67 -42.52 -45.51 -8.88
C VAL A 67 -42.10 -46.58 -9.89
N LEU A 68 -42.70 -46.54 -11.08
CA LEU A 68 -42.32 -47.41 -12.18
C LEU A 68 -41.14 -46.77 -12.94
N ARG A 69 -40.00 -47.46 -12.95
CA ARG A 69 -38.82 -47.07 -13.74
C ARG A 69 -39.02 -47.42 -15.22
N ALA A 70 -38.14 -46.93 -16.08
CA ALA A 70 -38.14 -47.20 -17.51
C ALA A 70 -38.31 -48.69 -17.82
N GLY A 71 -39.14 -49.02 -18.81
CA GLY A 71 -39.49 -50.39 -19.17
C GLY A 71 -40.98 -50.59 -19.40
N VAL A 72 -41.34 -51.84 -19.72
CA VAL A 72 -42.72 -52.25 -19.97
C VAL A 72 -43.33 -52.77 -18.68
N HIS A 73 -44.45 -52.19 -18.27
CA HIS A 73 -45.19 -52.58 -17.07
C HIS A 73 -46.64 -52.91 -17.41
N PHE A 74 -47.18 -53.91 -16.72
CA PHE A 74 -48.57 -54.35 -16.88
C PHE A 74 -49.41 -53.86 -15.69
N LYS A 75 -50.25 -52.85 -15.92
CA LYS A 75 -51.14 -52.25 -14.92
C LYS A 75 -52.52 -52.03 -15.54
N THR A 76 -53.49 -52.82 -15.11
CA THR A 76 -54.85 -52.79 -15.66
C THR A 76 -55.50 -51.41 -15.50
N PRO A 77 -55.99 -50.77 -16.59
CA PRO A 77 -56.48 -49.39 -16.57
C PRO A 77 -57.76 -49.21 -15.75
N PHE A 78 -58.52 -50.30 -15.55
CA PHE A 78 -59.70 -50.31 -14.69
C PHE A 78 -59.40 -50.17 -13.20
N LYS A 79 -58.15 -50.43 -12.78
CA LYS A 79 -57.72 -50.42 -11.37
C LYS A 79 -56.63 -49.40 -11.10
N TYR A 80 -55.77 -49.15 -12.07
CA TYR A 80 -54.60 -48.29 -11.94
C TYR A 80 -54.60 -47.20 -13.00
N LYS A 81 -54.27 -45.97 -12.59
CA LYS A 81 -53.92 -44.86 -13.47
C LYS A 81 -52.43 -44.62 -13.36
N VAL A 82 -51.72 -44.73 -14.48
CA VAL A 82 -50.27 -44.45 -14.53
C VAL A 82 -50.07 -43.07 -15.16
N LYS A 83 -49.55 -42.12 -14.37
CA LYS A 83 -49.16 -40.81 -14.86
C LYS A 83 -47.66 -40.81 -15.14
N LYS A 84 -47.30 -40.63 -16.41
CA LYS A 84 -45.90 -40.47 -16.82
C LYS A 84 -45.44 -39.06 -16.53
N VAL A 85 -44.31 -38.92 -15.86
CA VAL A 85 -43.68 -37.63 -15.59
C VAL A 85 -42.19 -37.76 -15.89
N ARG A 86 -41.55 -36.69 -16.37
CA ARG A 86 -40.11 -36.69 -16.63
C ARG A 86 -39.32 -36.81 -15.32
N LEU A 87 -38.16 -37.45 -15.40
CA LEU A 87 -37.19 -37.47 -14.31
C LEU A 87 -36.78 -36.06 -13.92
N VAL A 88 -36.58 -35.83 -12.63
CA VAL A 88 -36.16 -34.53 -12.12
C VAL A 88 -34.64 -34.48 -12.19
N THR A 89 -34.12 -33.53 -12.96
CA THR A 89 -32.68 -33.31 -13.09
C THR A 89 -32.32 -31.98 -12.43
N ILE A 90 -31.40 -32.03 -11.48
CA ILE A 90 -30.82 -30.86 -10.84
C ILE A 90 -29.49 -30.58 -11.56
N PRO A 91 -29.36 -29.42 -12.23
CA PRO A 91 -28.13 -29.07 -12.93
C PRO A 91 -26.91 -29.03 -11.99
N GLN A 92 -25.71 -29.13 -12.57
CA GLN A 92 -24.48 -29.01 -11.80
C GLN A 92 -24.36 -27.64 -11.13
N GLY A 93 -23.86 -27.63 -9.90
CA GLY A 93 -23.71 -26.40 -9.10
C GLY A 93 -25.05 -25.82 -8.63
N GLN A 94 -26.15 -26.58 -8.68
CA GLN A 94 -27.44 -26.18 -8.14
C GLN A 94 -27.89 -27.06 -6.98
N ILE A 95 -28.78 -26.50 -6.17
CA ILE A 95 -29.40 -27.15 -5.02
C ILE A 95 -30.90 -27.29 -5.29
N GLY A 96 -31.47 -28.47 -5.05
CA GLY A 96 -32.92 -28.68 -5.05
C GLY A 96 -33.48 -28.78 -3.64
N TYR A 97 -34.72 -28.29 -3.46
CA TYR A 97 -35.46 -28.38 -2.20
C TYR A 97 -36.60 -29.38 -2.31
N VAL A 98 -36.94 -30.01 -1.20
CA VAL A 98 -38.01 -31.02 -1.13
C VAL A 98 -39.06 -30.58 -0.14
N PHE A 99 -40.32 -30.71 -0.55
CA PHE A 99 -41.48 -30.54 0.31
C PHE A 99 -42.29 -31.85 0.30
N ALA A 100 -42.49 -32.44 1.47
CA ALA A 100 -43.22 -33.69 1.65
C ALA A 100 -44.70 -33.42 1.94
N ARG A 101 -45.60 -34.05 1.19
CA ARG A 101 -47.05 -33.88 1.35
C ARG A 101 -47.64 -34.73 2.47
N SER A 102 -47.09 -35.91 2.71
CA SER A 102 -47.54 -36.82 3.76
C SER A 102 -46.38 -37.27 4.64
N GLY A 103 -46.72 -37.63 5.88
CA GLY A 103 -45.76 -37.96 6.93
C GLY A 103 -46.31 -37.53 8.28
N GLU A 104 -45.52 -37.70 9.33
CA GLU A 104 -45.85 -37.17 10.65
C GLU A 104 -45.89 -35.64 10.62
N SER A 105 -46.70 -35.03 11.50
CA SER A 105 -46.69 -33.58 11.67
C SER A 105 -45.34 -33.10 12.23
N LEU A 106 -44.95 -31.88 11.86
CA LEU A 106 -43.81 -31.20 12.47
C LEU A 106 -44.07 -30.99 13.97
N ALA A 107 -43.03 -31.12 14.79
CA ALA A 107 -43.14 -30.83 16.22
C ALA A 107 -43.33 -29.32 16.47
N ASP A 108 -43.84 -28.96 17.65
CA ASP A 108 -44.04 -27.56 18.01
C ASP A 108 -42.72 -26.78 17.94
N GLY A 109 -42.72 -25.67 17.19
CA GLY A 109 -41.53 -24.84 16.95
C GLY A 109 -40.56 -25.37 15.88
N GLN A 110 -40.81 -26.56 15.32
CA GLN A 110 -40.05 -27.12 14.20
C GLN A 110 -40.60 -26.60 12.86
N THR A 111 -39.74 -26.03 12.01
CA THR A 111 -40.17 -25.49 10.69
C THR A 111 -39.82 -26.39 9.52
N LEU A 112 -38.79 -27.25 9.68
CA LEU A 112 -38.29 -28.13 8.63
C LEU A 112 -38.29 -29.59 9.09
N GLY A 113 -38.72 -30.50 8.21
CA GLY A 113 -38.75 -31.95 8.44
C GLY A 113 -37.36 -32.57 8.57
N LYS A 114 -37.28 -33.59 9.43
CA LYS A 114 -36.05 -34.34 9.75
C LYS A 114 -35.43 -35.01 8.51
N VAL A 115 -34.10 -35.06 8.46
CA VAL A 115 -33.38 -35.88 7.47
C VAL A 115 -33.51 -37.37 7.77
N ILE A 116 -33.92 -38.15 6.76
CA ILE A 116 -34.04 -39.61 6.83
C ILE A 116 -33.04 -40.25 5.85
N PRO A 117 -31.85 -40.70 6.29
CA PRO A 117 -30.83 -41.25 5.40
C PRO A 117 -31.29 -42.47 4.59
N GLU A 118 -32.17 -43.29 5.16
CA GLU A 118 -32.65 -44.56 4.59
C GLU A 118 -33.47 -44.36 3.32
N CYS A 119 -34.04 -43.17 3.09
CA CYS A 119 -34.89 -42.88 1.93
C CYS A 119 -34.12 -42.59 0.62
N LYS A 120 -32.79 -42.73 0.63
CA LYS A 120 -31.89 -42.55 -0.54
C LYS A 120 -32.16 -41.24 -1.28
N SER A 121 -32.15 -40.15 -0.53
CA SER A 121 -32.50 -38.80 -1.01
C SER A 121 -33.91 -38.75 -1.59
N PHE A 122 -34.92 -39.19 -0.83
CA PHE A 122 -36.36 -39.15 -1.19
C PHE A 122 -36.79 -39.98 -2.40
N GLN A 123 -35.95 -40.90 -2.89
CA GLN A 123 -36.33 -41.83 -3.95
C GLN A 123 -37.15 -43.02 -3.44
N ASP A 124 -37.01 -43.37 -2.15
CA ASP A 124 -37.77 -44.43 -1.50
C ASP A 124 -38.81 -43.85 -0.52
N VAL A 125 -40.06 -43.80 -0.99
CA VAL A 125 -41.20 -43.31 -0.21
C VAL A 125 -41.53 -44.23 0.96
N VAL A 126 -41.35 -45.55 0.80
CA VAL A 126 -41.67 -46.53 1.85
C VAL A 126 -40.70 -46.35 3.01
N ALA A 127 -39.41 -46.25 2.71
CA ALA A 127 -38.39 -45.99 3.71
C ALA A 127 -38.60 -44.63 4.41
N PHE A 128 -39.01 -43.59 3.68
CA PHE A 128 -39.32 -42.28 4.28
C PHE A 128 -40.47 -42.36 5.29
N LEU A 129 -41.60 -42.96 4.91
CA LEU A 129 -42.78 -43.03 5.78
C LEU A 129 -42.61 -44.01 6.94
N ASN A 130 -41.93 -45.15 6.74
CA ASN A 130 -41.68 -46.11 7.81
C ASN A 130 -40.71 -45.59 8.88
N ASN A 131 -39.78 -44.70 8.51
CA ASN A 131 -38.82 -44.09 9.45
C ASN A 131 -39.30 -42.75 10.01
N ARG A 132 -40.63 -42.55 10.12
CA ARG A 132 -41.25 -41.36 10.71
C ARG A 132 -40.87 -40.06 9.99
N GLY A 133 -40.80 -40.09 8.66
CA GLY A 133 -40.64 -38.90 7.83
C GLY A 133 -41.78 -37.90 8.08
N GLN A 134 -41.46 -36.60 8.07
CA GLN A 134 -42.39 -35.54 8.46
C GLN A 134 -42.92 -34.78 7.23
N LYS A 135 -44.18 -34.32 7.29
CA LYS A 135 -44.79 -33.47 6.25
C LYS A 135 -44.26 -32.03 6.33
N GLY A 136 -44.23 -31.33 5.19
CA GLY A 136 -43.71 -29.97 5.06
C GLY A 136 -42.35 -29.87 4.35
N PRO A 137 -41.70 -28.69 4.38
CA PRO A 137 -40.38 -28.49 3.77
C PRO A 137 -39.32 -29.30 4.53
N GLN A 138 -38.32 -29.85 3.83
CA GLN A 138 -37.34 -30.77 4.41
C GLN A 138 -35.96 -30.11 4.64
N ARG A 139 -35.23 -30.57 5.66
CA ARG A 139 -33.84 -30.13 5.93
C ARG A 139 -32.83 -30.66 4.91
N GLN A 140 -33.05 -31.87 4.39
CA GLN A 140 -32.15 -32.46 3.41
C GLN A 140 -32.30 -31.77 2.06
N ILE A 141 -31.18 -31.29 1.53
CA ILE A 141 -31.12 -30.76 0.17
C ILE A 141 -30.86 -31.86 -0.85
N LEU A 142 -31.26 -31.60 -2.09
CA LEU A 142 -30.90 -32.44 -3.22
C LEU A 142 -29.70 -31.84 -3.96
N ARG A 143 -28.69 -32.68 -4.16
CA ARG A 143 -27.49 -32.36 -4.95
C ARG A 143 -27.73 -32.59 -6.43
N GLU A 144 -26.82 -32.07 -7.25
CA GLU A 144 -26.78 -32.28 -8.69
C GLU A 144 -26.95 -33.76 -9.06
N GLY A 145 -27.74 -34.03 -10.10
CA GLY A 145 -28.07 -35.39 -10.54
C GLY A 145 -29.49 -35.55 -11.06
N THR A 146 -29.77 -36.73 -11.60
CA THR A 146 -31.10 -37.10 -12.11
C THR A 146 -31.74 -38.12 -11.18
N TYR A 147 -32.93 -37.80 -10.69
CA TYR A 147 -33.65 -38.57 -9.68
C TYR A 147 -35.03 -38.96 -10.18
N ALA A 148 -35.49 -40.15 -9.78
CA ALA A 148 -36.88 -40.55 -9.97
C ALA A 148 -37.64 -40.39 -8.66
N PHE A 149 -38.36 -39.29 -8.55
CA PHE A 149 -39.19 -38.99 -7.40
C PHE A 149 -40.63 -39.45 -7.61
N ASN A 150 -41.27 -39.84 -6.52
CA ASN A 150 -42.71 -39.92 -6.48
C ASN A 150 -43.30 -38.51 -6.30
N LEU A 151 -43.59 -37.82 -7.40
CA LEU A 151 -44.09 -36.44 -7.40
C LEU A 151 -45.52 -36.27 -6.85
N ALA A 152 -46.19 -37.38 -6.51
CA ALA A 152 -47.41 -37.33 -5.71
C ALA A 152 -47.08 -37.10 -4.22
N GLN A 153 -46.01 -37.73 -3.72
CA GLN A 153 -45.57 -37.60 -2.33
C GLN A 153 -44.69 -36.37 -2.09
N PHE A 154 -43.74 -36.12 -3.00
CA PHE A 154 -42.73 -35.09 -2.85
C PHE A 154 -42.87 -34.03 -3.94
N ILE A 155 -42.92 -32.78 -3.52
CA ILE A 155 -42.81 -31.62 -4.39
C ILE A 155 -41.34 -31.24 -4.43
N ILE A 156 -40.75 -31.19 -5.63
CA ILE A 156 -39.35 -30.83 -5.81
C ILE A 156 -39.26 -29.43 -6.37
N ILE A 157 -38.60 -28.54 -5.64
CA ILE A 157 -38.44 -27.15 -6.01
C ILE A 157 -37.02 -27.00 -6.56
N THR A 158 -36.93 -26.67 -7.85
CA THR A 158 -35.66 -26.35 -8.52
C THR A 158 -35.65 -24.87 -8.91
N LYS A 159 -34.50 -24.36 -9.35
CA LYS A 159 -34.36 -22.97 -9.80
C LYS A 159 -35.38 -22.65 -10.91
N ASP A 160 -35.48 -23.54 -11.88
CA ASP A 160 -36.22 -23.30 -13.12
C ASP A 160 -37.73 -23.49 -12.93
N LYS A 161 -38.14 -24.51 -12.16
CA LYS A 161 -39.55 -24.84 -11.94
C LYS A 161 -39.80 -25.72 -10.72
N VAL A 162 -41.07 -25.78 -10.30
CA VAL A 162 -41.57 -26.75 -9.34
C VAL A 162 -42.03 -28.02 -10.06
N HIS A 163 -41.55 -29.17 -9.60
CA HIS A 163 -41.97 -30.49 -10.07
C HIS A 163 -42.93 -31.11 -9.06
N SER A 164 -44.19 -31.27 -9.45
CA SER A 164 -45.22 -31.90 -8.61
C SER A 164 -46.39 -32.42 -9.46
N ILE A 165 -47.26 -33.21 -8.84
CA ILE A 165 -48.61 -33.45 -9.34
C ILE A 165 -49.58 -32.64 -8.46
N PHE A 166 -49.76 -31.35 -8.78
CA PHE A 166 -50.63 -30.47 -8.00
C PHE A 166 -52.08 -30.98 -7.94
N THR A 167 -52.67 -30.87 -6.74
CA THR A 167 -54.06 -31.28 -6.49
C THR A 167 -54.97 -30.06 -6.27
N SER A 168 -54.43 -28.94 -5.76
CA SER A 168 -55.16 -27.68 -5.56
C SER A 168 -54.38 -26.46 -6.07
N LYS A 169 -55.11 -25.38 -6.41
CA LYS A 169 -54.52 -24.12 -6.89
C LYS A 169 -53.76 -23.39 -5.77
N ASP A 170 -54.32 -23.36 -4.57
CA ASP A 170 -53.73 -22.65 -3.42
C ASP A 170 -52.38 -23.26 -3.00
N GLU A 171 -52.26 -24.60 -3.03
CA GLU A 171 -50.98 -25.29 -2.75
C GLU A 171 -49.91 -24.89 -3.78
N SER A 172 -50.29 -24.80 -5.06
CA SER A 172 -49.36 -24.40 -6.11
C SER A 172 -48.87 -22.96 -5.94
N GLU A 173 -49.74 -22.06 -5.49
CA GLU A 173 -49.40 -20.66 -5.25
C GLU A 173 -48.47 -20.48 -4.05
N GLN A 174 -48.70 -21.20 -2.95
CA GLN A 174 -47.83 -21.18 -1.77
C GLN A 174 -46.42 -21.70 -2.08
N ILE A 175 -46.31 -22.81 -2.82
CA ILE A 175 -45.01 -23.37 -3.19
C ILE A 175 -44.27 -22.48 -4.19
N GLU A 176 -44.96 -21.88 -5.15
CA GLU A 176 -44.34 -20.91 -6.06
C GLU A 176 -43.85 -19.67 -5.33
N THR A 177 -44.59 -19.18 -4.33
CA THR A 177 -44.15 -18.08 -3.44
C THR A 177 -42.86 -18.45 -2.70
N MET A 178 -42.79 -19.67 -2.16
CA MET A 178 -41.56 -20.17 -1.53
C MET A 178 -40.39 -20.27 -2.51
N ARG A 179 -40.65 -20.68 -3.76
CA ARG A 179 -39.61 -20.74 -4.81
C ARG A 179 -39.11 -19.34 -5.17
N SER A 180 -39.99 -18.36 -5.32
CA SER A 180 -39.60 -16.97 -5.64
C SER A 180 -38.83 -16.33 -4.48
N ASP A 181 -39.17 -16.61 -3.23
CA ASP A 181 -38.38 -16.20 -2.07
C ASP A 181 -36.97 -16.80 -2.08
N LEU A 182 -36.86 -18.10 -2.38
CA LEU A 182 -35.57 -18.76 -2.54
C LEU A 182 -34.77 -18.17 -3.70
N LEU A 183 -35.40 -17.82 -4.82
CA LEU A 183 -34.71 -17.16 -5.93
C LEU A 183 -34.14 -15.80 -5.52
N ARG A 184 -34.91 -14.99 -4.78
CA ARG A 184 -34.49 -13.67 -4.31
C ARG A 184 -33.23 -13.71 -3.45
N VAL A 185 -33.03 -14.77 -2.67
CA VAL A 185 -31.86 -14.93 -1.80
C VAL A 185 -30.73 -15.76 -2.45
N ASN A 186 -30.80 -16.03 -3.76
CA ASN A 186 -29.89 -16.94 -4.47
C ASN A 186 -29.83 -18.34 -3.83
N GLY A 187 -31.00 -18.85 -3.44
CA GLY A 187 -31.20 -20.07 -2.67
C GLY A 187 -30.82 -21.36 -3.40
N PHE A 188 -30.85 -21.36 -4.73
CA PHE A 188 -30.61 -22.55 -5.55
C PHE A 188 -29.14 -22.75 -5.94
N ILE A 189 -28.24 -21.87 -5.49
CA ILE A 189 -26.82 -21.89 -5.81
C ILE A 189 -26.05 -22.08 -4.49
N PRO A 190 -24.97 -22.87 -4.45
CA PRO A 190 -24.16 -22.99 -3.25
C PRO A 190 -23.58 -21.63 -2.84
N VAL A 191 -23.37 -21.46 -1.55
CA VAL A 191 -22.72 -20.27 -1.00
C VAL A 191 -21.24 -20.37 -1.33
N VAL A 192 -20.74 -19.46 -2.15
CA VAL A 192 -19.33 -19.38 -2.53
C VAL A 192 -18.72 -18.18 -1.84
N ILE A 193 -17.76 -18.43 -0.95
CA ILE A 193 -16.98 -17.40 -0.27
C ILE A 193 -15.59 -17.44 -0.90
N SER A 194 -15.25 -16.36 -1.61
CA SER A 194 -14.00 -16.27 -2.36
C SER A 194 -13.47 -14.85 -2.33
N SER A 195 -12.16 -14.71 -2.22
CA SER A 195 -11.43 -13.44 -2.23
C SER A 195 -11.59 -12.63 -3.53
N SER A 196 -11.95 -13.26 -4.65
CA SER A 196 -11.79 -12.64 -5.98
C SER A 196 -13.07 -12.12 -6.65
N LYS A 197 -14.27 -12.43 -6.14
CA LYS A 197 -15.51 -12.23 -6.92
C LYS A 197 -16.22 -10.89 -6.73
N ASN A 198 -15.87 -10.12 -5.70
CA ASN A 198 -16.44 -8.80 -5.48
C ASN A 198 -15.44 -7.73 -5.93
N LEU A 199 -15.35 -7.55 -7.25
CA LEU A 199 -14.72 -6.37 -7.86
C LEU A 199 -15.78 -5.27 -7.83
N GLU A 200 -15.67 -4.33 -6.89
CA GLU A 200 -16.33 -3.04 -7.05
C GLU A 200 -15.55 -2.26 -8.13
N GLN A 201 -16.26 -1.79 -9.15
CA GLN A 201 -15.71 -0.84 -10.12
C GLN A 201 -15.89 0.57 -9.53
N ASP A 202 -14.78 1.27 -9.28
CA ASP A 202 -14.83 2.72 -9.05
C ASP A 202 -15.34 3.43 -10.32
N GLU A 203 -15.93 4.63 -10.18
CA GLU A 203 -16.43 5.45 -11.30
C GLU A 203 -15.38 5.75 -12.39
N PHE A 204 -14.09 5.49 -12.10
CA PHE A 204 -12.93 5.65 -12.98
C PHE A 204 -12.38 4.34 -13.58
N GLY A 205 -13.06 3.20 -13.39
CA GLY A 205 -12.70 1.92 -14.05
C GLY A 205 -11.43 1.23 -13.53
N ASN A 206 -10.88 1.67 -12.39
CA ASN A 206 -9.74 1.02 -11.75
C ASN A 206 -10.22 -0.10 -10.81
N ASN A 207 -9.65 -1.30 -10.96
CA ASN A 207 -9.91 -2.45 -10.08
C ASN A 207 -9.27 -2.21 -8.70
N ILE A 208 -10.01 -1.60 -7.77
CA ILE A 208 -9.51 -1.29 -6.43
C ILE A 208 -10.21 -2.19 -5.40
N LYS A 209 -9.40 -3.07 -4.79
CA LYS A 209 -9.70 -3.99 -3.66
C LYS A 209 -10.60 -5.19 -3.96
N THR A 210 -9.98 -6.33 -4.28
CA THR A 210 -10.55 -7.66 -3.93
C THR A 210 -10.81 -7.72 -2.43
N LYS A 211 -12.07 -7.59 -2.02
CA LYS A 211 -12.46 -7.74 -0.62
C LYS A 211 -12.43 -9.23 -0.28
N ASP A 212 -11.47 -9.65 0.54
CA ASP A 212 -11.55 -10.96 1.19
C ASP A 212 -12.83 -10.98 2.04
N THR A 213 -13.75 -11.89 1.75
CA THR A 213 -15.05 -11.97 2.43
C THR A 213 -15.15 -13.15 3.38
N ILE A 214 -16.12 -13.10 4.28
CA ILE A 214 -16.58 -14.19 5.15
C ILE A 214 -18.10 -14.29 5.06
N GLY A 215 -18.65 -15.45 5.39
CA GLY A 215 -20.09 -15.67 5.48
C GLY A 215 -20.54 -15.71 6.93
N ILE A 216 -21.46 -14.82 7.31
CA ILE A 216 -22.07 -14.83 8.63
C ILE A 216 -23.41 -15.58 8.53
N VAL A 217 -23.56 -16.64 9.33
CA VAL A 217 -24.70 -17.54 9.23
C VAL A 217 -25.79 -17.15 10.20
N THR A 218 -27.04 -17.14 9.72
CA THR A 218 -28.25 -17.00 10.54
C THR A 218 -29.07 -18.27 10.38
N VAL A 219 -29.27 -19.02 11.47
CA VAL A 219 -30.03 -20.28 11.47
C VAL A 219 -31.47 -20.00 11.88
N ASN A 220 -32.45 -20.56 11.17
CA ASN A 220 -33.87 -20.34 11.43
C ASN A 220 -34.50 -21.41 12.35
N GLU A 221 -33.80 -22.52 12.54
CA GLU A 221 -34.29 -23.72 13.23
C GLU A 221 -33.55 -23.95 14.56
N GLY A 222 -34.26 -24.49 15.56
CA GLY A 222 -33.71 -24.81 16.88
C GLY A 222 -34.28 -23.94 18.00
N PRO A 223 -33.90 -24.22 19.26
CA PRO A 223 -34.32 -23.43 20.41
C PRO A 223 -33.82 -21.98 20.28
N THR A 224 -34.60 -21.04 20.83
CA THR A 224 -34.17 -19.64 20.95
C THR A 224 -32.89 -19.54 21.78
N PRO A 225 -32.01 -18.58 21.49
CA PRO A 225 -30.94 -18.19 22.40
C PRO A 225 -31.49 -17.80 23.77
N ASP A 226 -30.67 -17.95 24.82
CA ASP A 226 -31.03 -17.52 26.17
C ASP A 226 -31.35 -16.02 26.21
N ASN A 227 -32.20 -15.60 27.15
CA ASN A 227 -32.61 -14.21 27.28
C ASN A 227 -31.39 -13.28 27.43
N GLY A 228 -31.25 -12.34 26.48
CA GLY A 228 -30.14 -11.38 26.43
C GLY A 228 -28.98 -11.76 25.51
N ALA A 229 -28.94 -12.98 24.98
CA ALA A 229 -27.97 -13.40 23.97
C ALA A 229 -28.47 -13.03 22.56
N ILE A 230 -27.68 -12.25 21.82
CA ILE A 230 -28.00 -11.81 20.44
C ILE A 230 -27.42 -12.80 19.41
N ILE A 231 -26.31 -13.46 19.76
CA ILE A 231 -25.59 -14.39 18.89
C ILE A 231 -25.53 -15.77 19.57
N ALA A 232 -25.75 -16.83 18.80
CA ALA A 232 -25.68 -18.21 19.23
C ALA A 232 -24.21 -18.69 19.32
N PRO A 233 -23.87 -19.51 20.34
CA PRO A 233 -22.51 -20.03 20.52
C PRO A 233 -22.11 -21.00 19.42
N ILE A 234 -20.81 -21.23 19.29
CA ILE A 234 -20.25 -22.24 18.39
C ILE A 234 -20.58 -23.62 18.96
N VAL A 235 -21.07 -24.53 18.11
CA VAL A 235 -21.41 -25.91 18.48
C VAL A 235 -20.73 -26.89 17.51
N GLY A 236 -20.49 -28.12 17.96
CA GLY A 236 -19.97 -29.18 17.09
C GLY A 236 -18.61 -28.87 16.44
N ASP A 237 -17.79 -28.04 17.08
CA ASP A 237 -16.47 -27.67 16.54
C ASP A 237 -15.46 -28.82 16.63
N GLY A 238 -14.52 -28.84 15.68
CA GLY A 238 -13.48 -29.85 15.53
C GLY A 238 -13.90 -31.07 14.70
N ILE A 239 -13.07 -31.47 13.73
CA ILE A 239 -13.33 -32.60 12.82
C ILE A 239 -13.49 -33.93 13.59
N THR A 240 -12.87 -34.05 14.77
CA THR A 240 -12.94 -35.23 15.63
C THR A 240 -14.23 -35.34 16.43
N ASN A 241 -15.09 -34.32 16.41
CA ASN A 241 -16.35 -34.32 17.12
C ASN A 241 -17.40 -35.17 16.37
N GLU A 242 -18.10 -36.06 17.08
CA GLU A 242 -19.18 -36.88 16.50
C GLU A 242 -20.28 -36.00 15.87
N TYR A 243 -20.55 -34.84 16.47
CA TYR A 243 -21.54 -33.88 16.01
C TYR A 243 -20.96 -32.81 15.05
N TYR A 244 -19.78 -33.06 14.48
CA TYR A 244 -19.20 -32.18 13.46
C TYR A 244 -20.13 -32.09 12.24
N HIS A 245 -20.70 -30.91 12.04
CA HIS A 245 -21.77 -30.66 11.08
C HIS A 245 -21.29 -29.97 9.79
N SER A 246 -19.97 -30.04 9.51
CA SER A 246 -19.36 -29.61 8.25
C SER A 246 -19.73 -28.17 7.83
N ASN A 247 -19.67 -27.22 8.78
CA ASN A 247 -20.04 -25.81 8.57
C ASN A 247 -21.49 -25.63 8.06
N PHE A 248 -22.45 -26.03 8.89
CA PHE A 248 -23.91 -25.99 8.67
C PHE A 248 -24.47 -26.78 7.47
N GLN A 249 -23.65 -27.60 6.79
CA GLN A 249 -24.11 -28.45 5.68
C GLN A 249 -24.91 -29.67 6.15
N GLU A 250 -24.74 -30.08 7.41
CA GLU A 250 -25.48 -31.20 8.03
C GLU A 250 -26.38 -30.69 9.17
N PRO A 251 -27.63 -30.25 8.89
CA PRO A 251 -28.54 -29.68 9.88
C PRO A 251 -28.83 -30.57 11.08
N GLU A 252 -28.95 -31.89 10.89
CA GLU A 252 -29.24 -32.82 11.99
C GLU A 252 -28.12 -32.86 13.03
N LYS A 253 -26.86 -32.89 12.57
CA LYS A 253 -25.69 -32.88 13.47
C LYS A 253 -25.59 -31.55 14.22
N PHE A 254 -25.88 -30.43 13.55
CA PHE A 254 -25.90 -29.11 14.18
C PHE A 254 -26.94 -29.04 15.32
N LEU A 255 -28.16 -29.52 15.07
CA LEU A 255 -29.22 -29.52 16.08
C LEU A 255 -28.91 -30.51 17.22
N ALA A 256 -28.33 -31.68 16.89
CA ALA A 256 -27.89 -32.64 17.89
C ALA A 256 -26.75 -32.11 18.78
N ALA A 257 -25.89 -31.24 18.24
CA ALA A 257 -24.85 -30.54 18.99
C ALA A 257 -25.38 -29.45 19.95
N GLY A 258 -26.69 -29.23 20.01
CA GLY A 258 -27.30 -28.15 20.80
C GLY A 258 -27.34 -26.80 20.08
N GLY A 259 -27.27 -26.79 18.75
CA GLY A 259 -27.36 -25.58 17.93
C GLY A 259 -28.66 -24.79 18.18
N ARG A 260 -28.53 -23.46 18.25
CA ARG A 260 -29.63 -22.54 18.56
C ARG A 260 -29.98 -21.69 17.34
N LYS A 261 -31.25 -21.28 17.21
CA LYS A 261 -31.66 -20.38 16.12
C LYS A 261 -31.12 -18.96 16.34
N GLY A 262 -31.01 -18.16 15.27
CA GLY A 262 -30.47 -16.81 15.27
C GLY A 262 -29.11 -16.71 14.57
N LYS A 263 -28.47 -15.54 14.69
CA LYS A 263 -27.12 -15.30 14.15
C LYS A 263 -26.11 -16.15 14.90
N GLN A 264 -25.16 -16.75 14.20
CA GLN A 264 -24.17 -17.67 14.76
C GLN A 264 -22.83 -16.98 14.98
N MET A 265 -22.10 -17.37 16.02
CA MET A 265 -20.72 -16.90 16.23
C MET A 265 -19.76 -17.46 15.18
N GLN A 266 -19.96 -18.71 14.78
CA GLN A 266 -19.14 -19.36 13.76
C GLN A 266 -19.35 -18.69 12.41
N VAL A 267 -18.25 -18.27 11.80
CA VAL A 267 -18.23 -17.71 10.45
C VAL A 267 -17.76 -18.73 9.43
N LEU A 268 -18.25 -18.61 8.22
CA LEU A 268 -17.80 -19.38 7.08
C LEU A 268 -16.57 -18.69 6.47
N THR A 269 -15.50 -19.46 6.31
CA THR A 269 -14.27 -19.05 5.64
C THR A 269 -14.36 -19.31 4.13
N ASP A 270 -13.26 -19.14 3.40
CA ASP A 270 -13.26 -19.31 1.95
C ASP A 270 -13.56 -20.76 1.55
N GLY A 271 -14.52 -20.96 0.66
CA GLY A 271 -15.01 -22.29 0.29
C GLY A 271 -16.35 -22.27 -0.45
N VAL A 272 -16.78 -23.46 -0.86
CA VAL A 272 -18.09 -23.70 -1.47
C VAL A 272 -18.93 -24.53 -0.51
N TYR A 273 -20.03 -23.96 -0.04
CA TYR A 273 -20.90 -24.56 0.97
C TYR A 273 -22.29 -24.81 0.41
N PHE A 274 -22.76 -26.06 0.51
CA PHE A 274 -24.10 -26.46 0.08
C PHE A 274 -25.05 -26.42 1.28
N ILE A 275 -25.43 -25.21 1.65
CA ILE A 275 -26.29 -24.94 2.80
C ILE A 275 -27.74 -24.86 2.35
N ASN A 276 -28.64 -25.52 3.08
CA ASN A 276 -30.07 -25.37 2.91
C ASN A 276 -30.48 -23.94 3.30
N ARG A 277 -30.97 -23.14 2.34
CA ARG A 277 -31.28 -21.71 2.58
C ARG A 277 -32.60 -21.47 3.31
N LEU A 278 -33.44 -22.49 3.47
CA LEU A 278 -34.57 -22.47 4.40
C LEU A 278 -34.08 -22.68 5.85
N PHE A 279 -33.05 -23.51 6.03
CA PHE A 279 -32.46 -23.80 7.34
C PHE A 279 -31.57 -22.66 7.83
N ALA A 280 -30.68 -22.16 6.97
CA ALA A 280 -29.75 -21.10 7.31
C ALA A 280 -29.53 -20.10 6.17
N ASN A 281 -29.59 -18.82 6.51
CA ASN A 281 -29.20 -17.73 5.62
C ASN A 281 -27.73 -17.36 5.84
N VAL A 282 -27.04 -16.89 4.79
CA VAL A 282 -25.64 -16.47 4.86
C VAL A 282 -25.52 -15.06 4.32
N ASP A 283 -25.05 -14.15 5.18
CA ASP A 283 -24.74 -12.76 4.84
C ASP A 283 -23.23 -12.68 4.54
N ILE A 284 -22.85 -12.20 3.35
CA ILE A 284 -21.45 -12.07 2.96
C ILE A 284 -20.92 -10.71 3.41
N VAL A 285 -19.89 -10.69 4.26
CA VAL A 285 -19.31 -9.48 4.88
C VAL A 285 -17.79 -9.48 4.66
N PRO A 286 -17.12 -8.33 4.47
CA PRO A 286 -15.66 -8.27 4.37
C PRO A 286 -14.97 -8.74 5.66
N LYS A 287 -13.80 -9.37 5.53
CA LYS A 287 -12.93 -9.72 6.65
C LYS A 287 -12.47 -8.45 7.37
N SER A 288 -12.31 -8.55 8.68
CA SER A 288 -11.71 -7.48 9.47
C SER A 288 -10.20 -7.48 9.26
N ILE A 289 -9.65 -6.34 8.86
CA ILE A 289 -8.22 -6.15 8.61
C ILE A 289 -7.69 -5.15 9.63
N ILE A 290 -6.59 -5.51 10.28
CA ILE A 290 -5.84 -4.63 11.17
C ILE A 290 -4.50 -4.37 10.50
N ASP A 291 -4.27 -3.12 10.11
CA ASP A 291 -3.07 -2.71 9.40
C ASP A 291 -1.83 -2.74 10.31
N ILE A 292 -0.65 -2.86 9.70
CA ILE A 292 0.62 -2.78 10.42
C ILE A 292 0.73 -1.41 11.09
N GLY A 293 1.20 -1.38 12.33
CA GLY A 293 1.23 -0.17 13.15
C GLY A 293 -0.05 0.07 13.95
N TYR A 294 -1.10 -0.75 13.76
CA TYR A 294 -2.32 -0.72 14.55
C TYR A 294 -2.54 -2.04 15.30
N VAL A 295 -3.28 -1.98 16.40
CA VAL A 295 -3.82 -3.15 17.10
C VAL A 295 -5.33 -3.05 17.17
N GLY A 296 -6.02 -4.17 17.09
CA GLY A 296 -7.48 -4.20 17.14
C GLY A 296 -7.97 -4.45 18.55
N VAL A 297 -8.56 -3.44 19.19
CA VAL A 297 -9.29 -3.64 20.45
C VAL A 297 -10.68 -4.18 20.10
N VAL A 298 -11.04 -5.34 20.67
CA VAL A 298 -12.32 -6.00 20.38
C VAL A 298 -13.33 -5.65 21.46
N VAL A 299 -14.44 -5.04 21.05
CA VAL A 299 -15.64 -4.85 21.86
C VAL A 299 -16.61 -5.97 21.53
N SER A 300 -16.68 -6.99 22.39
CA SER A 300 -17.54 -8.17 22.18
C SER A 300 -18.93 -7.96 22.80
N TYR A 301 -19.97 -8.23 22.02
CA TYR A 301 -21.36 -8.30 22.47
C TYR A 301 -21.80 -9.75 22.77
N PHE A 302 -20.94 -10.72 22.49
CA PHE A 302 -21.17 -12.15 22.68
C PHE A 302 -20.44 -12.69 23.91
N GLY A 303 -21.04 -13.73 24.51
CA GLY A 303 -20.50 -14.46 25.65
C GLY A 303 -21.30 -14.22 26.93
N GLU A 304 -20.95 -14.97 27.96
CA GLU A 304 -21.40 -14.68 29.32
C GLU A 304 -20.91 -13.31 29.76
N LYS A 305 -21.61 -12.71 30.74
CA LYS A 305 -21.14 -11.48 31.36
C LYS A 305 -19.78 -11.76 31.99
N GLY A 306 -18.73 -11.09 31.51
CA GLY A 306 -17.39 -11.30 32.03
C GLY A 306 -17.22 -10.69 33.43
N GLU A 307 -16.30 -11.26 34.21
CA GLU A 307 -15.80 -10.62 35.42
C GLU A 307 -14.74 -9.60 35.03
N ASP A 308 -14.81 -8.41 35.62
CA ASP A 308 -13.89 -7.32 35.32
C ASP A 308 -12.49 -7.64 35.86
N VAL A 309 -11.52 -7.75 34.96
CA VAL A 309 -10.11 -8.01 35.30
C VAL A 309 -9.28 -6.72 35.45
N SER A 310 -9.93 -5.55 35.45
CA SER A 310 -9.27 -4.22 35.50
C SER A 310 -8.67 -3.85 36.86
N GLY A 311 -8.96 -4.61 37.91
CA GLY A 311 -8.53 -4.29 39.28
C GLY A 311 -9.44 -3.27 39.98
N SER A 312 -9.14 -2.96 41.25
CA SER A 312 -9.97 -2.08 42.09
C SER A 312 -9.85 -0.58 41.83
N ASP A 313 -8.86 -0.17 41.03
CA ASP A 313 -8.45 1.24 40.94
C ASP A 313 -9.29 2.06 39.95
N TYR A 314 -10.05 1.41 39.05
CA TYR A 314 -10.86 2.10 38.04
C TYR A 314 -11.93 1.17 37.41
N SER A 315 -13.20 1.61 37.34
CA SER A 315 -14.32 0.77 36.86
C SER A 315 -15.27 1.51 35.89
N HIS A 316 -14.79 1.89 34.70
CA HIS A 316 -15.68 2.27 33.60
C HIS A 316 -15.51 1.27 32.47
N GLY A 317 -16.56 0.50 32.15
CA GLY A 317 -16.46 -0.64 31.23
C GLY A 317 -15.81 -1.87 31.87
N GLU A 318 -16.19 -3.07 31.43
CA GLU A 318 -15.64 -4.32 31.97
C GLU A 318 -14.55 -4.83 30.99
N LEU A 319 -13.29 -4.94 31.46
CA LEU A 319 -12.27 -5.70 30.72
C LEU A 319 -12.50 -7.17 31.01
N VAL A 320 -12.54 -7.96 29.94
CA VAL A 320 -12.89 -9.36 30.03
C VAL A 320 -11.90 -10.21 29.24
N GLU A 321 -11.87 -11.50 29.56
CA GLU A 321 -11.12 -12.47 28.77
C GLU A 321 -11.75 -12.69 27.39
N GLN A 322 -10.96 -13.23 26.47
CA GLN A 322 -11.42 -13.53 25.12
C GLN A 322 -12.63 -14.46 25.15
N GLY A 323 -13.66 -14.11 24.36
CA GLY A 323 -14.89 -14.89 24.25
C GLY A 323 -15.99 -14.53 25.25
N LYS A 324 -15.73 -13.63 26.22
CA LYS A 324 -16.75 -13.05 27.10
C LYS A 324 -17.29 -11.72 26.54
N LYS A 325 -18.45 -11.30 27.04
CA LYS A 325 -19.07 -10.02 26.67
C LYS A 325 -18.38 -8.89 27.41
N GLY A 326 -17.91 -7.88 26.68
CA GLY A 326 -17.10 -6.78 27.21
C GLY A 326 -15.95 -6.40 26.26
N ILE A 327 -15.00 -5.61 26.77
CA ILE A 327 -13.79 -5.23 26.01
C ILE A 327 -12.73 -6.29 26.31
N TRP A 328 -12.17 -6.92 25.28
CA TRP A 328 -11.14 -7.93 25.51
C TRP A 328 -9.86 -7.30 26.08
N ARG A 329 -9.32 -7.92 27.14
CA ARG A 329 -8.03 -7.52 27.74
C ARG A 329 -6.89 -7.59 26.72
N GLU A 330 -6.87 -8.65 25.92
CA GLU A 330 -5.87 -8.83 24.87
C GLU A 330 -6.37 -8.27 23.54
N CYS A 331 -5.56 -7.40 22.94
CA CYS A 331 -5.81 -6.86 21.61
C CYS A 331 -5.49 -7.90 20.52
N MET A 332 -6.19 -7.81 19.39
CA MET A 332 -5.80 -8.49 18.17
C MET A 332 -4.55 -7.82 17.56
N MET A 333 -3.57 -8.63 17.18
CA MET A 333 -2.37 -8.18 16.47
C MET A 333 -2.70 -7.74 15.03
N PRO A 334 -1.79 -7.03 14.33
CA PRO A 334 -1.95 -6.76 12.91
C PRO A 334 -2.16 -8.04 12.10
N GLY A 335 -3.14 -8.04 11.20
CA GLY A 335 -3.49 -9.22 10.41
C GLY A 335 -4.91 -9.19 9.83
N LYS A 336 -5.26 -10.27 9.11
CA LYS A 336 -6.61 -10.49 8.57
C LYS A 336 -7.35 -11.50 9.42
N TYR A 337 -8.52 -11.14 9.93
CA TYR A 337 -9.30 -11.98 10.84
C TYR A 337 -10.69 -12.27 10.28
N PRO A 338 -11.13 -13.54 10.30
CA PRO A 338 -12.52 -13.91 10.02
C PRO A 338 -13.37 -13.62 11.27
N PHE A 339 -13.57 -12.34 11.57
CA PHE A 339 -14.29 -11.90 12.76
C PHE A 339 -15.75 -11.57 12.43
N ASN A 340 -16.69 -12.02 13.27
CA ASN A 340 -18.10 -11.72 13.10
C ASN A 340 -18.42 -10.29 13.55
N THR A 341 -18.67 -9.40 12.60
CA THR A 341 -18.99 -7.98 12.84
C THR A 341 -20.34 -7.74 13.54
N TYR A 342 -21.24 -8.73 13.58
CA TYR A 342 -22.47 -8.64 14.37
C TYR A 342 -22.25 -9.04 15.83
N ALA A 343 -21.21 -9.83 16.11
CA ALA A 343 -20.87 -10.27 17.46
C ALA A 343 -20.02 -9.26 18.24
N GLY A 344 -19.37 -8.34 17.55
CA GLY A 344 -18.57 -7.29 18.17
C GLY A 344 -18.05 -6.28 17.17
N LYS A 345 -17.33 -5.28 17.68
CA LYS A 345 -16.67 -4.26 16.87
C LYS A 345 -15.17 -4.27 17.17
N ILE A 346 -14.36 -4.21 16.12
CA ILE A 346 -12.90 -4.03 16.23
C ILE A 346 -12.60 -2.54 16.06
N ILE A 347 -11.96 -1.95 17.06
CA ILE A 347 -11.51 -0.55 17.04
C ILE A 347 -10.00 -0.56 16.80
N PRO A 348 -9.51 -0.03 15.67
CA PRO A 348 -8.08 0.05 15.40
C PRO A 348 -7.45 1.15 16.26
N VAL A 349 -6.40 0.80 17.00
CA VAL A 349 -5.62 1.70 17.85
C VAL A 349 -4.19 1.78 17.30
N PRO A 350 -3.68 2.97 16.94
CA PRO A 350 -2.30 3.13 16.49
C PRO A 350 -1.33 2.83 17.63
N THR A 351 -0.37 1.96 17.35
CA THR A 351 0.80 1.67 18.23
C THR A 351 2.03 2.46 17.81
N THR A 352 2.00 3.05 16.62
CA THR A 352 3.00 4.01 16.15
C THR A 352 2.90 5.32 16.93
N ASN A 353 3.96 6.14 16.85
CA ASN A 353 3.94 7.49 17.39
C ASN A 353 2.81 8.31 16.74
N VAL A 354 1.92 8.82 17.59
CA VAL A 354 0.85 9.75 17.25
C VAL A 354 1.37 11.15 17.51
N ILE A 355 1.31 11.99 16.48
CA ILE A 355 1.71 13.40 16.54
C ILE A 355 0.43 14.22 16.57
N LEU A 356 0.22 14.97 17.65
CA LEU A 356 -0.88 15.91 17.78
C LEU A 356 -0.36 17.33 17.63
N LYS A 357 -0.98 18.11 16.75
CA LYS A 357 -0.64 19.52 16.54
C LYS A 357 -1.79 20.40 16.99
N TRP A 358 -1.53 21.29 17.95
CA TRP A 358 -2.44 22.38 18.32
C TRP A 358 -2.18 23.56 17.39
N ILE A 359 -2.47 23.37 16.10
CA ILE A 359 -2.29 24.37 15.04
C ILE A 359 -3.50 24.27 14.11
N SER A 360 -4.21 25.38 13.92
CA SER A 360 -5.44 25.37 13.13
C SER A 360 -5.15 25.02 11.66
N GLY A 361 -5.85 24.02 11.11
CA GLY A 361 -5.73 23.62 9.70
C GLY A 361 -4.55 22.70 9.37
N GLN A 362 -3.77 22.26 10.36
CA GLN A 362 -2.82 21.16 10.20
C GLN A 362 -3.38 19.90 10.83
N VAL A 363 -3.44 18.82 10.07
CA VAL A 363 -3.95 17.52 10.53
C VAL A 363 -2.88 16.47 10.28
N GLY A 364 -2.55 15.69 11.31
CA GLY A 364 -1.62 14.58 11.23
C GLY A 364 -2.19 13.37 10.48
N ASP A 365 -1.34 12.37 10.22
CA ASP A 365 -1.69 11.17 9.43
C ASP A 365 -2.92 10.42 9.99
N HIS A 366 -3.07 10.40 11.32
CA HIS A 366 -4.15 9.72 12.03
C HIS A 366 -5.46 10.52 12.08
N LYS A 367 -5.47 11.80 11.67
CA LYS A 367 -6.63 12.71 11.71
C LYS A 367 -7.29 12.87 13.08
N LEU A 368 -6.50 12.71 14.14
CA LEU A 368 -6.96 12.81 15.52
C LEU A 368 -6.93 14.24 16.06
N ASP A 369 -6.27 15.16 15.35
CA ASP A 369 -6.02 16.56 15.70
C ASP A 369 -6.88 17.56 14.91
N ASP A 370 -7.88 17.09 14.15
CA ASP A 370 -8.74 17.90 13.27
C ASP A 370 -9.48 19.03 14.03
N ASN A 371 -9.81 18.81 15.30
CA ASN A 371 -10.50 19.78 16.15
C ASN A 371 -9.58 20.59 17.07
N LEU A 372 -8.26 20.35 17.04
CA LEU A 372 -7.30 21.05 17.90
C LEU A 372 -6.93 22.41 17.31
N LYS A 373 -6.78 23.40 18.20
CA LYS A 373 -6.45 24.79 17.84
C LYS A 373 -5.29 25.30 18.70
N GLU A 374 -4.64 26.37 18.26
CA GLU A 374 -3.59 27.01 19.08
C GLU A 374 -4.12 27.40 20.46
N ILE A 375 -3.25 27.28 21.46
CA ILE A 375 -3.61 27.57 22.85
C ILE A 375 -3.39 29.06 23.10
N ASN A 376 -4.47 29.76 23.41
CA ASN A 376 -4.41 31.18 23.78
C ASN A 376 -3.92 31.31 25.23
N LEU A 377 -2.82 32.02 25.42
CA LEU A 377 -2.14 32.20 26.71
C LEU A 377 -2.35 33.62 27.23
N ILE A 378 -2.17 33.80 28.55
CA ILE A 378 -2.06 35.13 29.18
C ILE A 378 -0.75 35.13 29.93
N THR A 379 0.18 35.99 29.53
CA THR A 379 1.50 36.10 30.16
C THR A 379 1.47 36.98 31.41
N LYS A 380 2.51 36.90 32.24
CA LYS A 380 2.67 37.72 33.45
C LYS A 380 2.63 39.22 33.18
N ASP A 381 3.09 39.64 32.01
CA ASP A 381 3.11 41.02 31.50
C ASP A 381 1.85 41.39 30.69
N ALA A 382 0.78 40.58 30.81
CA ALA A 382 -0.53 40.79 30.20
C ALA A 382 -0.57 40.82 28.66
N PHE A 383 0.33 40.09 28.01
CA PHE A 383 0.22 39.79 26.58
C PHE A 383 -0.60 38.50 26.37
N GLU A 384 -1.30 38.44 25.24
CA GLU A 384 -2.14 37.32 24.83
C GLU A 384 -1.60 36.64 23.55
N PRO A 385 -0.50 35.88 23.62
CA PRO A 385 0.02 35.17 22.46
C PRO A 385 -0.71 33.84 22.23
N ASN A 386 -0.78 33.42 20.96
CA ASN A 386 -1.17 32.07 20.59
C ASN A 386 0.08 31.17 20.60
N LEU A 387 0.05 30.07 21.35
CA LEU A 387 1.15 29.10 21.40
C LEU A 387 0.83 27.87 20.54
N PRO A 388 1.53 27.67 19.40
CA PRO A 388 1.47 26.41 18.66
C PRO A 388 2.25 25.33 19.41
N LEU A 389 1.63 24.17 19.58
CA LEU A 389 2.20 23.04 20.32
C LEU A 389 2.15 21.78 19.48
N THR A 390 3.15 20.93 19.65
CA THR A 390 3.17 19.58 19.08
C THR A 390 3.49 18.59 20.19
N VAL A 391 2.64 17.58 20.37
CA VAL A 391 2.83 16.53 21.36
C VAL A 391 2.96 15.20 20.64
N VAL A 392 4.01 14.45 20.96
CA VAL A 392 4.24 13.12 20.41
C VAL A 392 4.08 12.09 21.51
N PHE A 393 3.16 11.15 21.32
CA PHE A 393 2.94 10.05 22.25
C PHE A 393 2.67 8.74 21.48
N ASN A 394 2.82 7.60 22.15
CA ASN A 394 2.44 6.30 21.62
C ASN A 394 1.57 5.55 22.64
N ILE A 395 0.86 4.54 22.14
CA ILE A 395 0.05 3.64 22.96
C ILE A 395 0.68 2.25 22.86
N ASP A 396 1.10 1.68 23.99
CA ASP A 396 1.55 0.29 24.04
C ASP A 396 0.37 -0.64 23.71
N TYR A 397 0.59 -1.64 22.87
CA TYR A 397 -0.42 -2.63 22.48
C TYR A 397 -1.05 -3.35 23.68
N ARG A 398 -0.31 -3.52 24.79
CA ARG A 398 -0.83 -4.16 26.03
C ARG A 398 -1.82 -3.28 26.78
N LYS A 399 -1.73 -1.96 26.58
CA LYS A 399 -2.55 -0.95 27.27
C LYS A 399 -3.68 -0.40 26.41
N ALA A 400 -3.66 -0.65 25.11
CA ALA A 400 -4.66 -0.17 24.16
C ALA A 400 -6.10 -0.50 24.58
N SER A 401 -6.36 -1.72 25.09
CA SER A 401 -7.69 -2.10 25.60
C SER A 401 -8.14 -1.24 26.79
N SER A 402 -7.23 -0.91 27.71
CA SER A 402 -7.51 -0.06 28.88
C SER A 402 -7.79 1.39 28.47
N VAL A 403 -7.12 1.90 27.43
CA VAL A 403 -7.40 3.23 26.88
C VAL A 403 -8.81 3.30 26.28
N ILE A 404 -9.18 2.31 25.47
CA ILE A 404 -10.52 2.25 24.86
C ILE A 404 -11.61 2.01 25.91
N GLN A 405 -11.33 1.24 26.95
CA GLN A 405 -12.24 1.07 28.08
C GLN A 405 -12.59 2.40 28.76
N ARG A 406 -11.58 3.25 29.00
CA ARG A 406 -11.76 4.54 29.69
C ARG A 406 -12.52 5.57 28.87
N PHE A 407 -12.20 5.67 27.58
CA PHE A 407 -12.65 6.80 26.74
C PHE A 407 -13.62 6.40 25.62
N GLY A 408 -13.80 5.10 25.37
CA GLY A 408 -14.57 4.55 24.26
C GLY A 408 -13.88 4.68 22.90
N ASP A 409 -13.31 5.84 22.60
CA ASP A 409 -12.60 6.16 21.37
C ASP A 409 -11.38 7.05 21.66
N ILE A 410 -10.34 6.94 20.83
CA ILE A 410 -9.11 7.73 20.92
C ILE A 410 -9.39 9.20 20.63
N LYS A 411 -10.33 9.47 19.71
CA LYS A 411 -10.73 10.85 19.42
C LYS A 411 -11.32 11.53 20.65
N LEU A 412 -12.15 10.81 21.42
CA LEU A 412 -12.73 11.30 22.67
C LEU A 412 -11.66 11.50 23.76
N LEU A 413 -10.69 10.58 23.87
CA LEU A 413 -9.53 10.76 24.75
C LEU A 413 -8.82 12.09 24.47
N ILE A 414 -8.59 12.41 23.20
CA ILE A 414 -7.83 13.60 22.81
C ILE A 414 -8.65 14.87 23.11
N GLU A 415 -9.90 14.91 22.64
CA GLU A 415 -10.76 16.10 22.77
C GLU A 415 -11.20 16.37 24.21
N GLN A 416 -11.51 15.34 24.99
CA GLN A 416 -12.09 15.50 26.32
C GLN A 416 -11.05 15.49 27.45
N SER A 417 -9.91 14.83 27.24
CA SER A 417 -8.89 14.66 28.29
C SER A 417 -7.58 15.35 27.95
N LEU A 418 -6.96 15.05 26.80
CA LEU A 418 -5.62 15.57 26.50
C LEU A 418 -5.64 17.06 26.19
N ASP A 419 -6.60 17.56 25.40
CA ASP A 419 -6.68 18.98 25.06
C ASP A 419 -6.85 19.89 26.28
N PRO A 420 -7.86 19.70 27.17
CA PRO A 420 -7.97 20.50 28.38
C PRO A 420 -6.75 20.39 29.30
N MET A 421 -6.13 19.21 29.38
CA MET A 421 -4.97 18.98 30.24
C MET A 421 -3.72 19.71 29.74
N VAL A 422 -3.40 19.58 28.45
CA VAL A 422 -2.25 20.24 27.80
C VAL A 422 -2.47 21.76 27.80
N ALA A 423 -3.67 22.21 27.44
CA ALA A 423 -4.03 23.64 27.46
C ALA A 423 -3.93 24.23 28.86
N GLY A 424 -4.48 23.56 29.88
CA GLY A 424 -4.40 24.02 31.27
C GLY A 424 -2.96 24.12 31.77
N TYR A 425 -2.11 23.15 31.40
CA TYR A 425 -0.69 23.16 31.77
C TYR A 425 0.04 24.38 31.21
N PHE A 426 -0.04 24.61 29.90
CA PHE A 426 0.66 25.73 29.26
C PHE A 426 0.06 27.09 29.63
N LYS A 427 -1.24 27.17 29.92
CA LYS A 427 -1.87 28.38 30.49
C LYS A 427 -1.27 28.76 31.84
N ASN A 428 -1.07 27.78 32.73
CA ASN A 428 -0.45 28.03 34.04
C ASN A 428 1.01 28.48 33.91
N ILE A 429 1.78 27.87 32.99
CA ILE A 429 3.15 28.31 32.71
C ILE A 429 3.15 29.74 32.16
N GLY A 430 2.28 30.03 31.20
CA GLY A 430 2.12 31.37 30.62
C GLY A 430 1.91 32.43 31.70
N GLN A 431 1.04 32.18 32.67
CA GLN A 431 0.76 33.14 33.76
C GLN A 431 1.96 33.45 34.66
N THR A 432 2.94 32.55 34.73
CA THR A 432 4.12 32.69 35.61
C THR A 432 5.31 33.37 34.91
N LYS A 433 5.33 33.37 33.58
CA LYS A 433 6.45 33.82 32.74
C LYS A 433 6.10 35.08 31.95
N THR A 434 7.09 35.91 31.66
CA THR A 434 6.92 37.01 30.70
C THR A 434 6.98 36.49 29.26
N LEU A 435 6.50 37.27 28.28
CA LEU A 435 6.59 36.89 26.86
C LEU A 435 8.04 36.61 26.42
N ILE A 436 9.01 37.39 26.91
CA ILE A 436 10.42 37.26 26.56
C ILE A 436 11.01 35.98 27.16
N GLU A 437 10.72 35.70 28.43
CA GLU A 437 11.14 34.46 29.10
C GLU A 437 10.59 33.23 28.38
N LEU A 438 9.35 33.29 27.87
CA LEU A 438 8.74 32.17 27.15
C LEU A 438 9.48 31.84 25.83
N VAL A 439 10.11 32.83 25.19
CA VAL A 439 10.92 32.65 23.98
C VAL A 439 12.36 32.25 24.32
N GLN A 440 12.97 32.86 25.33
CA GLN A 440 14.36 32.61 25.72
C GLN A 440 14.54 31.26 26.42
N ASP A 441 13.68 30.93 27.37
CA ASP A 441 13.74 29.71 28.18
C ASP A 441 13.06 28.51 27.48
N ARG A 442 12.78 28.58 26.17
CA ARG A 442 11.94 27.60 25.47
C ARG A 442 12.39 26.16 25.70
N SER A 443 13.70 25.91 25.69
CA SER A 443 14.26 24.57 25.84
C SER A 443 14.05 24.03 27.25
N ALA A 444 14.19 24.88 28.27
CA ALA A 444 13.95 24.50 29.65
C ALA A 444 12.46 24.26 29.92
N ILE A 445 11.58 25.08 29.31
CA ILE A 445 10.12 24.88 29.38
C ILE A 445 9.74 23.55 28.73
N GLN A 446 10.28 23.23 27.55
CA GLN A 446 10.04 21.96 26.86
C GLN A 446 10.49 20.74 27.68
N GLU A 447 11.68 20.80 28.30
CA GLU A 447 12.21 19.73 29.12
C GLU A 447 11.35 19.50 30.38
N GLN A 448 11.01 20.58 31.08
CA GLN A 448 10.15 20.51 32.27
C GLN A 448 8.74 20.01 31.90
N ALA A 449 8.15 20.55 30.83
CA ALA A 449 6.85 20.13 30.33
C ALA A 449 6.85 18.64 29.98
N SER A 450 7.88 18.16 29.27
CA SER A 450 8.00 16.75 28.90
C SER A 450 8.07 15.85 30.14
N LYS A 451 8.77 16.25 31.19
CA LYS A 451 8.87 15.47 32.43
C LYS A 451 7.55 15.41 33.20
N GLU A 452 6.93 16.56 33.46
CA GLU A 452 5.69 16.64 34.24
C GLU A 452 4.49 16.08 33.47
N MET A 453 4.40 16.32 32.17
CA MET A 453 3.35 15.73 31.35
C MET A 453 3.51 14.22 31.24
N LYS A 454 4.73 13.67 31.21
CA LYS A 454 4.94 12.21 31.15
C LYS A 454 4.30 11.49 32.33
N GLU A 455 4.37 12.06 33.53
CA GLU A 455 3.71 11.51 34.71
C GLU A 455 2.18 11.54 34.58
N LYS A 456 1.63 12.65 34.07
CA LYS A 456 0.18 12.78 33.85
C LYS A 456 -0.34 11.87 32.73
N PHE A 457 0.37 11.74 31.62
CA PHE A 457 0.02 10.85 30.50
C PHE A 457 0.04 9.37 30.94
N LYS A 458 0.96 8.99 31.83
CA LYS A 458 1.03 7.63 32.37
C LYS A 458 -0.22 7.23 33.15
N LEU A 459 -0.92 8.19 33.78
CA LEU A 459 -2.20 7.93 34.46
C LEU A 459 -3.31 7.49 33.50
N TYR A 460 -3.19 7.86 32.22
CA TYR A 460 -4.10 7.51 31.15
C TYR A 460 -3.59 6.34 30.29
N ASP A 461 -2.58 5.63 30.77
CA ASP A 461 -1.96 4.50 30.08
C ASP A 461 -1.29 4.87 28.73
N LEU A 462 -0.91 6.15 28.58
CA LEU A 462 -0.21 6.68 27.42
C LEU A 462 1.28 6.86 27.69
N GLU A 463 2.10 6.71 26.64
CA GLU A 463 3.55 6.93 26.71
C GLU A 463 3.92 8.22 25.97
N LEU A 464 4.26 9.25 26.73
CA LEU A 464 4.73 10.52 26.17
C LEU A 464 6.20 10.39 25.72
N GLN A 465 6.47 10.74 24.47
CA GLN A 465 7.81 10.79 23.89
C GLN A 465 8.41 12.18 24.06
N GLU A 466 7.75 13.20 23.52
CA GLU A 466 8.23 14.58 23.58
C GLU A 466 7.09 15.61 23.48
N VAL A 467 7.38 16.81 23.97
CA VAL A 467 6.52 18.00 23.83
C VAL A 467 7.33 19.13 23.22
N LEU A 468 6.90 19.58 22.04
CA LEU A 468 7.52 20.66 21.31
C LEU A 468 6.64 21.90 21.37
N ILE A 469 7.22 22.98 21.89
CA ILE A 469 6.62 24.31 21.82
C ILE A 469 7.16 25.07 20.61
N GLY A 470 6.27 25.61 19.78
CA GLY A 470 6.63 26.51 18.70
C GLY A 470 6.84 27.94 19.20
N THR A 471 7.20 28.84 18.28
CA THR A 471 7.33 30.26 18.62
C THR A 471 5.94 30.86 18.88
N PRO A 472 5.71 31.50 20.04
CA PRO A 472 4.45 32.19 20.31
C PRO A 472 4.22 33.28 19.25
N ALA A 473 3.04 33.26 18.64
CA ALA A 473 2.63 34.23 17.63
C ALA A 473 1.69 35.26 18.23
N ALA A 474 1.72 36.47 17.68
CA ALA A 474 0.71 37.47 17.97
C ALA A 474 -0.69 36.91 17.65
N SER A 475 -1.66 37.14 18.54
CA SER A 475 -3.05 36.97 18.16
C SER A 475 -3.38 37.94 17.02
N SER A 476 -4.36 37.61 16.18
CA SER A 476 -4.76 38.42 15.01
C SER A 476 -5.13 39.88 15.35
N THR A 477 -5.31 40.19 16.64
CA THR A 477 -5.75 41.48 17.15
C THR A 477 -4.60 42.39 17.60
N ASP A 478 -3.42 41.86 17.98
CA ASP A 478 -2.35 42.67 18.58
C ASP A 478 -0.97 42.54 17.91
N LYS A 479 -0.66 43.46 17.00
CA LYS A 479 0.64 43.56 16.29
C LYS A 479 1.82 44.00 17.18
N ARG A 480 1.58 44.39 18.45
CA ARG A 480 2.65 44.86 19.34
C ARG A 480 3.65 43.77 19.68
N ILE A 481 3.20 42.51 19.73
CA ILE A 481 4.06 41.34 19.98
C ILE A 481 5.11 41.19 18.87
N ASP A 482 4.69 41.26 17.61
CA ASP A 482 5.60 41.16 16.46
C ASP A 482 6.63 42.29 16.42
N LEU A 483 6.22 43.51 16.79
CA LEU A 483 7.11 44.66 16.88
C LEU A 483 8.18 44.48 17.98
N ILE A 484 7.80 43.95 19.15
CA ILE A 484 8.75 43.70 20.25
C ILE A 484 9.73 42.57 19.86
N LEU A 485 9.25 41.50 19.24
CA LEU A 485 10.09 40.41 18.76
C LEU A 485 11.07 40.89 17.67
N ALA A 486 10.62 41.75 16.76
CA ALA A 486 11.49 42.38 15.76
C ALA A 486 12.55 43.27 16.43
N GLN A 487 12.16 44.12 17.38
CA GLN A 487 13.09 44.98 18.12
C GLN A 487 14.12 44.18 18.93
N LEU A 488 13.72 43.05 19.54
CA LEU A 488 14.65 42.16 20.26
C LEU A 488 15.65 41.51 19.30
N ARG A 489 15.19 41.05 18.14
CA ARG A 489 16.07 40.53 17.10
C ARG A 489 17.08 41.59 16.65
N ASP A 490 16.61 42.81 16.39
CA ASP A 490 17.47 43.92 15.97
C ASP A 490 18.47 44.32 17.06
N ARG A 491 18.05 44.33 18.33
CA ARG A 491 18.95 44.54 19.48
C ARG A 491 20.01 43.45 19.58
N GLN A 492 19.64 42.19 19.36
CA GLN A 492 20.59 41.07 19.39
C GLN A 492 21.62 41.17 18.26
N VAL A 493 21.16 41.52 17.05
CA VAL A 493 22.04 41.78 15.89
C VAL A 493 22.99 42.93 16.20
N ALA A 494 22.50 44.03 16.75
CA ALA A 494 23.33 45.17 17.14
C ALA A 494 24.39 44.80 18.21
N LEU A 495 24.05 43.97 19.20
CA LEU A 495 25.01 43.49 20.19
C LEU A 495 26.11 42.62 19.56
N GLU A 496 25.76 41.72 18.64
CA GLU A 496 26.73 40.91 17.91
C GLU A 496 27.59 41.78 16.95
N GLU A 497 27.03 42.82 16.35
CA GLU A 497 27.79 43.81 15.59
C GLU A 497 28.77 44.60 16.46
N ILE A 498 28.36 45.01 17.66
CA ILE A 498 29.26 45.68 18.64
C ILE A 498 30.41 44.76 19.01
N LYS A 499 30.14 43.50 19.39
CA LYS A 499 31.20 42.52 19.69
C LYS A 499 32.14 42.31 18.52
N THR A 500 31.59 42.22 17.30
CA THR A 500 32.37 42.06 16.07
C THR A 500 33.24 43.29 15.81
N ASN A 501 32.71 44.49 16.01
CA ASN A 501 33.42 45.74 15.81
C ASN A 501 34.50 45.96 16.88
N GLU A 502 34.24 45.64 18.15
CA GLU A 502 35.26 45.65 19.22
C GLU A 502 36.39 44.66 18.92
N ALA A 503 36.07 43.46 18.45
CA ALA A 503 37.06 42.47 18.04
C ALA A 503 37.91 42.99 16.86
N LYS A 504 37.29 43.64 15.86
CA LYS A 504 37.99 44.29 14.74
C LYS A 504 38.89 45.44 15.20
N GLN A 505 38.41 46.29 16.11
CA GLN A 505 39.20 47.39 16.68
C GLN A 505 40.42 46.87 17.43
N LYS A 506 40.26 45.90 18.33
CA LYS A 506 41.38 45.26 19.04
C LYS A 506 42.39 44.61 18.10
N SER A 507 41.93 44.00 17.01
CA SER A 507 42.81 43.43 15.97
C SER A 507 43.59 44.53 15.25
N ALA A 508 42.92 45.62 14.84
CA ALA A 508 43.55 46.75 14.16
C ALA A 508 44.55 47.51 15.05
N GLU A 509 44.25 47.68 16.34
CA GLU A 509 45.17 48.27 17.33
C GLU A 509 46.43 47.42 17.48
N LYS A 510 46.28 46.09 17.66
CA LYS A 510 47.43 45.17 17.70
C LYS A 510 48.25 45.19 16.42
N GLN A 511 47.59 45.28 15.25
CA GLN A 511 48.27 45.40 13.97
C GLN A 511 49.06 46.72 13.87
N ARG A 512 48.50 47.82 14.39
CA ARG A 512 49.16 49.13 14.44
C ARG A 512 50.37 49.12 15.37
N GLU A 513 50.24 48.54 16.56
CA GLU A 513 51.36 48.38 17.51
C GLU A 513 52.49 47.54 16.92
N LEU A 514 52.15 46.41 16.27
CA LEU A 514 53.15 45.57 15.59
C LEU A 514 53.89 46.35 14.51
N ASN A 515 53.17 47.11 13.67
CA ASN A 515 53.77 47.92 12.62
C ASN A 515 54.64 49.06 13.18
N GLU A 516 54.22 49.71 14.26
CA GLU A 516 54.99 50.76 14.92
C GLU A 516 56.27 50.19 15.55
N ALA A 517 56.19 49.00 16.16
CA ALA A 517 57.36 48.29 16.68
C ALA A 517 58.35 47.92 15.57
N ILE A 518 57.86 47.39 14.44
CA ILE A 518 58.70 47.08 13.26
C ILE A 518 59.38 48.36 12.74
N ALA A 519 58.66 49.47 12.61
CA ALA A 519 59.21 50.73 12.13
C ALA A 519 60.28 51.30 13.07
N LYS A 520 60.07 51.23 14.39
CA LYS A 520 61.07 51.65 15.40
C LYS A 520 62.33 50.77 15.35
N SER A 521 62.19 49.46 15.23
CA SER A 521 63.33 48.54 15.07
C SER A 521 64.13 48.82 13.80
N ALA A 522 63.45 49.08 12.67
CA ALA A 522 64.11 49.40 11.40
C ALA A 522 64.89 50.73 11.47
N ALA A 523 64.31 51.77 12.11
CA ALA A 523 64.99 53.05 12.30
C ALA A 523 66.24 52.93 13.21
N GLN A 524 66.15 52.13 14.28
CA GLN A 524 67.28 51.88 15.17
C GLN A 524 68.41 51.11 14.47
N ALA A 525 68.07 50.16 13.59
CA ALA A 525 69.05 49.41 12.79
C ALA A 525 69.83 50.35 11.84
N ALA A 526 69.15 51.30 11.18
CA ALA A 526 69.79 52.27 10.29
C ALA A 526 70.75 53.22 11.03
N LEU A 527 70.40 53.67 12.24
CA LEU A 527 71.26 54.54 13.06
C LEU A 527 72.52 53.79 13.55
N THR A 528 72.37 52.53 13.95
CA THR A 528 73.49 51.69 14.39
C THR A 528 74.49 51.47 13.25
N GLN A 529 73.99 51.21 12.03
CA GLN A 529 74.83 51.02 10.85
C GLN A 529 75.66 52.27 10.52
N SER A 530 75.06 53.46 10.61
CA SER A 530 75.77 54.72 10.34
C SER A 530 76.88 55.02 11.36
N SER A 531 76.72 54.58 12.62
CA SER A 531 77.78 54.73 13.64
C SER A 531 78.95 53.80 13.37
N ILE A 532 78.68 52.58 12.90
CA ILE A 532 79.70 51.58 12.56
C ILE A 532 80.51 52.05 11.33
N ASP A 533 79.86 52.64 10.33
CA ASP A 533 80.54 53.11 9.11
C ASP A 533 81.54 54.26 9.38
N ILE A 534 81.24 55.15 10.33
CA ILE A 534 82.15 56.24 10.74
C ILE A 534 83.38 55.68 11.47
N GLU A 535 83.20 54.68 12.33
CA GLU A 535 84.28 54.03 13.07
C GLU A 535 85.18 53.17 12.15
N VAL A 536 84.59 52.59 11.11
CA VAL A 536 85.33 51.88 10.04
C VAL A 536 86.18 52.86 9.22
N ALA A 537 85.70 54.08 8.96
CA ALA A 537 86.45 55.10 8.23
C ALA A 537 87.68 55.64 9.00
N ASP A 538 87.56 55.89 10.31
CA ASP A 538 88.68 56.34 11.16
C ASP A 538 89.78 55.26 11.30
N ASN A 539 89.36 53.99 11.43
CA ASN A 539 90.29 52.85 11.47
C ASN A 539 90.98 52.59 10.12
N LYS A 540 90.33 52.93 9.00
CA LYS A 540 90.90 52.82 7.66
C LYS A 540 92.04 53.84 7.44
N GLY A 541 91.86 55.08 7.91
CA GLY A 541 92.89 56.12 7.83
C GLY A 541 94.18 55.80 8.61
N LYS A 542 94.04 55.17 9.79
CA LYS A 542 95.20 54.69 10.58
C LYS A 542 95.90 53.47 9.97
N SER A 543 95.19 52.65 9.19
CA SER A 543 95.78 51.52 8.45
C SER A 543 96.54 51.97 7.19
N GLU A 544 96.02 52.92 6.42
CA GLU A 544 96.63 53.36 5.15
C GLU A 544 98.02 54.01 5.34
N LEU A 545 98.25 54.72 6.45
CA LEU A 545 99.55 55.32 6.77
C LEU A 545 100.63 54.26 7.09
N LYS A 546 100.26 53.21 7.84
CA LYS A 546 101.13 52.04 8.10
C LYS A 546 101.35 51.18 6.85
N LEU A 547 100.36 51.13 5.95
CA LEU A 547 100.42 50.37 4.70
C LEU A 547 101.37 51.05 3.69
N ALA A 548 101.46 52.39 3.66
CA ALA A 548 102.42 53.13 2.84
C ALA A 548 103.88 52.89 3.26
N GLU A 549 104.17 52.84 4.57
CA GLU A 549 105.52 52.55 5.09
C GLU A 549 105.96 51.10 4.81
N GLN A 550 105.04 50.14 4.94
CA GLN A 550 105.32 48.73 4.65
C GLN A 550 105.43 48.43 3.14
N LEU A 551 104.72 49.17 2.28
CA LEU A 551 104.81 49.01 0.83
C LEU A 551 106.16 49.48 0.25
N ALA A 552 106.78 50.52 0.80
CA ALA A 552 108.13 50.93 0.39
C ALA A 552 109.19 49.84 0.68
N LEU A 553 109.06 49.17 1.83
CA LEU A 553 109.95 48.09 2.28
C LEU A 553 109.69 46.76 1.56
N LYS A 554 108.44 46.51 1.16
CA LYS A 554 107.99 45.30 0.46
C LYS A 554 108.31 45.34 -1.05
N THR A 555 108.36 46.53 -1.66
CA THR A 555 108.66 46.70 -3.10
C THR A 555 110.14 46.47 -3.44
N GLN A 556 111.07 46.74 -2.50
CA GLN A 556 112.48 46.38 -2.64
C GLN A 556 112.75 44.86 -2.51
N LYS A 557 112.01 44.16 -1.65
CA LYS A 557 112.22 42.70 -1.42
C LYS A 557 111.45 41.79 -2.39
N LEU A 558 110.39 42.27 -3.04
CA LEU A 558 109.66 41.54 -4.07
C LEU A 558 110.38 41.50 -5.43
N ALA A 559 111.17 42.52 -5.78
CA ALA A 559 111.95 42.55 -7.03
C ALA A 559 113.06 41.47 -7.09
N GLU A 560 113.51 40.96 -5.95
CA GLU A 560 114.57 39.95 -5.84
C GLU A 560 114.01 38.52 -5.68
N ALA A 561 112.79 38.38 -5.14
CA ALA A 561 112.12 37.10 -4.91
C ALA A 561 111.28 36.59 -6.10
N ASP A 562 110.78 37.49 -6.96
CA ASP A 562 109.95 37.16 -8.13
C ASP A 562 110.72 36.46 -9.26
N LYS A 563 112.06 36.42 -9.21
CA LYS A 563 112.89 35.68 -10.16
C LYS A 563 113.02 34.19 -9.82
N TYR A 564 112.82 33.80 -8.56
CA TYR A 564 112.97 32.41 -8.10
C TYR A 564 111.62 31.67 -8.02
N LYS A 565 110.52 32.36 -7.67
CA LYS A 565 109.18 31.75 -7.52
C LYS A 565 108.50 31.30 -8.82
N ARG A 566 108.79 31.94 -9.96
CA ARG A 566 108.21 31.53 -11.26
C ARG A 566 108.63 30.13 -11.73
N THR A 567 109.66 29.54 -11.12
CA THR A 567 110.13 28.17 -11.48
C THR A 567 109.55 27.06 -10.60
N GLN A 568 109.04 27.38 -9.40
CA GLN A 568 108.54 26.37 -8.44
C GLN A 568 107.01 26.27 -8.39
N GLU A 569 106.28 27.32 -8.82
CA GLU A 569 104.81 27.32 -8.88
C GLU A 569 104.23 26.47 -10.03
N ALA A 570 105.07 26.02 -10.98
CA ALA A 570 104.65 25.12 -12.06
C ALA A 570 104.47 23.66 -11.60
N ASP A 571 105.21 23.19 -10.59
CA ASP A 571 105.24 21.77 -10.20
C ASP A 571 104.25 21.41 -9.08
N ALA A 572 103.90 22.35 -8.19
CA ALA A 572 102.98 22.09 -7.09
C ALA A 572 101.48 22.07 -7.51
N LEU A 573 101.14 22.62 -8.68
CA LEU A 573 99.76 22.75 -9.17
C LEU A 573 99.20 21.46 -9.79
N ARG A 574 100.04 20.43 -10.02
CA ARG A 574 99.59 19.12 -10.55
C ARG A 574 99.00 18.18 -9.49
N TYR A 575 99.45 18.25 -8.25
CA TYR A 575 99.00 17.31 -7.20
C TYR A 575 97.66 17.69 -6.53
N THR A 576 97.29 18.98 -6.54
CA THR A 576 96.05 19.43 -5.88
C THR A 576 94.80 19.23 -6.74
N LYS A 577 94.93 19.24 -8.07
CA LYS A 577 93.80 19.04 -8.99
C LYS A 577 93.32 17.58 -9.09
N GLU A 578 94.18 16.59 -8.84
CA GLU A 578 93.77 15.17 -8.83
C GLU A 578 92.98 14.78 -7.56
N ALA A 579 93.25 15.44 -6.43
CA ALA A 579 92.55 15.18 -5.17
C ALA A 579 91.11 15.74 -5.14
N GLU A 580 90.85 16.91 -5.74
CA GLU A 580 89.50 17.49 -5.85
C GLU A 580 88.61 16.75 -6.86
N ALA A 581 89.18 16.17 -7.91
CA ALA A 581 88.42 15.41 -8.90
C ALA A 581 87.86 14.09 -8.34
N ALA A 582 88.60 13.40 -7.45
CA ALA A 582 88.17 12.14 -6.85
C ALA A 582 87.09 12.32 -5.76
N ALA A 583 87.07 13.45 -5.06
CA ALA A 583 86.07 13.75 -4.03
C ALA A 583 84.70 14.11 -4.63
N ASN A 584 84.69 14.84 -5.75
CA ASN A 584 83.45 15.28 -6.40
C ASN A 584 82.72 14.14 -7.14
N ALA A 585 83.44 13.15 -7.67
CA ALA A 585 82.84 12.00 -8.34
C ALA A 585 82.01 11.11 -7.36
N LYS A 586 82.50 10.91 -6.13
CA LYS A 586 81.85 10.05 -5.12
C LYS A 586 80.62 10.70 -4.48
N ALA A 587 80.58 12.03 -4.40
CA ALA A 587 79.42 12.78 -3.93
C ALA A 587 78.26 12.78 -4.95
N THR A 588 78.55 12.76 -6.25
CA THR A 588 77.53 12.67 -7.31
C THR A 588 76.88 11.29 -7.41
N GLU A 589 77.61 10.19 -7.16
CA GLU A 589 77.03 8.83 -7.14
C GLU A 589 76.04 8.61 -5.98
N LEU A 590 76.38 9.10 -4.78
CA LEU A 590 75.52 8.98 -3.60
C LEU A 590 74.21 9.78 -3.75
N ASN A 591 74.26 10.96 -4.35
CA ASN A 591 73.08 11.78 -4.63
C ASN A 591 72.24 11.20 -5.79
N ALA A 592 72.87 10.60 -6.80
CA ALA A 592 72.15 9.89 -7.87
C ALA A 592 71.42 8.65 -7.33
N ALA A 593 72.05 7.88 -6.43
CA ALA A 593 71.44 6.71 -5.80
C ALA A 593 70.29 7.06 -4.84
N ALA A 594 70.40 8.18 -4.10
CA ALA A 594 69.33 8.67 -3.23
C ALA A 594 68.11 9.17 -4.05
N ASN A 595 68.35 9.90 -5.14
CA ASN A 595 67.28 10.39 -6.03
C ASN A 595 66.59 9.25 -6.79
N ALA A 596 67.33 8.23 -7.24
CA ALA A 596 66.74 7.06 -7.89
C ALA A 596 65.77 6.30 -6.96
N LYS A 597 66.13 6.15 -5.69
CA LYS A 597 65.29 5.46 -4.69
C LYS A 597 64.07 6.28 -4.27
N GLN A 598 64.17 7.61 -4.26
CA GLN A 598 63.04 8.52 -4.00
C GLN A 598 62.04 8.52 -5.16
N VAL A 599 62.51 8.46 -6.42
CA VAL A 599 61.67 8.37 -7.62
C VAL A 599 60.98 7.00 -7.72
N GLU A 600 61.63 5.90 -7.33
CA GLU A 600 61.00 4.57 -7.31
C GLU A 600 59.87 4.48 -6.27
N LEU A 601 60.06 5.05 -5.07
CA LEU A 601 59.03 5.13 -4.03
C LEU A 601 57.87 6.07 -4.42
N GLN A 602 58.15 7.19 -5.09
CA GLN A 602 57.11 8.07 -5.63
C GLN A 602 56.35 7.42 -6.78
N ALA A 603 57.04 6.71 -7.70
CA ALA A 603 56.40 5.99 -8.79
C ALA A 603 55.49 4.86 -8.28
N GLY A 604 55.89 4.14 -7.22
CA GLY A 604 55.03 3.15 -6.56
C GLY A 604 53.79 3.74 -5.89
N ALA A 605 53.94 4.90 -5.24
CA ALA A 605 52.80 5.61 -4.63
C ALA A 605 51.85 6.22 -5.69
N GLU A 606 52.39 6.73 -6.80
CA GLU A 606 51.61 7.25 -7.92
C GLU A 606 50.91 6.13 -8.69
N ALA A 607 51.53 4.96 -8.86
CA ALA A 607 50.88 3.79 -9.46
C ALA A 607 49.70 3.30 -8.63
N PHE A 608 49.84 3.25 -7.29
CA PHE A 608 48.73 2.89 -6.39
C PHE A 608 47.61 3.92 -6.40
N LYS A 609 47.96 5.22 -6.47
CA LYS A 609 46.97 6.31 -6.57
C LYS A 609 46.25 6.29 -7.93
N LEU A 610 46.97 6.02 -9.03
CA LEU A 610 46.42 5.90 -10.38
C LEU A 610 45.52 4.68 -10.52
N GLU A 611 45.86 3.54 -9.91
CA GLU A 611 44.99 2.35 -9.89
C GLU A 611 43.68 2.61 -9.13
N LYS A 612 43.76 3.24 -7.95
CA LYS A 612 42.57 3.56 -7.14
C LYS A 612 41.70 4.66 -7.76
N VAL A 613 42.32 5.70 -8.35
CA VAL A 613 41.59 6.74 -9.09
C VAL A 613 41.02 6.18 -10.39
N GLY A 614 41.74 5.29 -11.08
CA GLY A 614 41.26 4.60 -12.29
C GLY A 614 40.09 3.66 -12.01
N ALA A 615 40.11 2.91 -10.91
CA ALA A 615 38.98 2.08 -10.49
C ALA A 615 37.75 2.93 -10.10
N ALA A 616 37.96 4.06 -9.43
CA ALA A 616 36.88 5.00 -9.11
C ALA A 616 36.33 5.71 -10.37
N GLN A 617 37.20 6.07 -11.32
CA GLN A 617 36.79 6.66 -12.61
C GLN A 617 36.08 5.65 -13.51
N ALA A 618 36.45 4.37 -13.49
CA ALA A 618 35.73 3.33 -14.22
C ALA A 618 34.31 3.11 -13.67
N LEU A 619 34.14 3.15 -12.34
CA LEU A 619 32.80 3.11 -11.72
C LEU A 619 31.99 4.36 -12.05
N ASN A 620 32.61 5.54 -12.06
CA ASN A 620 31.94 6.78 -12.41
C ASN A 620 31.57 6.85 -13.90
N ILE A 621 32.45 6.37 -14.80
CA ILE A 621 32.17 6.26 -16.23
C ILE A 621 31.05 5.24 -16.48
N LYS A 622 31.01 4.11 -15.76
CA LYS A 622 29.90 3.16 -15.87
C LYS A 622 28.58 3.77 -15.39
N ALA A 623 28.59 4.49 -14.26
CA ALA A 623 27.40 5.18 -13.74
C ALA A 623 26.93 6.32 -14.67
N VAL A 624 27.85 7.10 -15.23
CA VAL A 624 27.55 8.15 -16.22
C VAL A 624 27.10 7.54 -17.55
N ALA A 625 27.65 6.40 -17.99
CA ALA A 625 27.21 5.69 -19.18
C ALA A 625 25.80 5.08 -19.03
N GLU A 626 25.49 4.49 -17.87
CA GLU A 626 24.14 4.00 -17.57
C GLU A 626 23.14 5.16 -17.48
N ALA A 627 23.51 6.28 -16.84
CA ALA A 627 22.67 7.48 -16.78
C ALA A 627 22.46 8.15 -18.15
N THR A 628 23.48 8.18 -19.00
CA THR A 628 23.37 8.73 -20.36
C THR A 628 22.58 7.81 -21.29
N ALA A 629 22.70 6.48 -21.17
CA ALA A 629 21.84 5.54 -21.88
C ALA A 629 20.37 5.64 -21.42
N GLU A 630 20.12 5.83 -20.13
CA GLU A 630 18.76 6.05 -19.60
C GLU A 630 18.19 7.41 -20.04
N GLN A 631 19.03 8.45 -20.14
CA GLN A 631 18.65 9.75 -20.67
C GLN A 631 18.35 9.67 -22.18
N GLU A 632 19.18 8.99 -22.97
CA GLU A 632 19.00 8.87 -24.42
C GLU A 632 17.79 7.99 -24.78
N THR A 633 17.50 6.96 -23.99
CA THR A 633 16.26 6.15 -24.14
C THR A 633 15.02 6.94 -23.76
N LYS A 634 15.03 7.75 -22.67
CA LYS A 634 13.90 8.62 -22.29
C LYS A 634 13.68 9.76 -23.28
N VAL A 635 14.75 10.38 -23.78
CA VAL A 635 14.68 11.40 -24.84
C VAL A 635 14.25 10.79 -26.17
N GLY A 636 14.67 9.55 -26.49
CA GLY A 636 14.22 8.80 -27.66
C GLY A 636 12.73 8.45 -27.61
N LEU A 637 12.24 8.00 -26.44
CA LEU A 637 10.82 7.78 -26.18
C LEU A 637 10.01 9.08 -26.28
N ALA A 638 10.50 10.18 -25.71
CA ALA A 638 9.85 11.49 -25.77
C ALA A 638 9.84 12.07 -27.20
N LYS A 639 10.91 11.90 -27.98
CA LYS A 639 10.96 12.28 -29.40
C LYS A 639 10.04 11.38 -30.24
N GLY A 640 9.93 10.10 -29.90
CA GLY A 640 9.00 9.16 -30.55
C GLY A 640 7.54 9.48 -30.27
N THR A 641 7.18 9.84 -29.03
CA THR A 641 5.82 10.27 -28.68
C THR A 641 5.49 11.63 -29.27
N ALA A 642 6.44 12.57 -29.30
CA ALA A 642 6.26 13.86 -29.98
C ALA A 642 6.14 13.71 -31.51
N ALA A 643 6.94 12.84 -32.14
CA ALA A 643 6.83 12.54 -33.56
C ALA A 643 5.50 11.85 -33.90
N LYS A 644 5.04 10.92 -33.05
CA LYS A 644 3.73 10.29 -33.18
C LYS A 644 2.60 11.30 -33.04
N ALA A 645 2.67 12.18 -32.04
CA ALA A 645 1.71 13.26 -31.84
C ALA A 645 1.71 14.29 -33.00
N LEU A 646 2.88 14.57 -33.60
CA LEU A 646 2.97 15.39 -34.81
C LEU A 646 2.31 14.70 -36.01
N VAL A 647 2.60 13.41 -36.24
CA VAL A 647 1.96 12.64 -37.32
C VAL A 647 0.44 12.58 -37.16
N ASP A 648 -0.04 12.43 -35.93
CA ASP A 648 -1.46 12.42 -35.60
C ASP A 648 -2.10 13.82 -35.75
N ALA A 649 -1.38 14.90 -35.43
CA ALA A 649 -1.83 16.28 -35.60
C ALA A 649 -1.83 16.78 -37.05
N TYR A 650 -0.94 16.24 -37.91
CA TYR A 650 -0.83 16.61 -39.33
C TYR A 650 -1.69 15.76 -40.27
N GLY A 651 -2.59 14.91 -39.73
CA GLY A 651 -3.56 14.16 -40.52
C GLY A 651 -3.02 12.90 -41.19
N GLY A 652 -1.92 12.34 -40.68
CA GLY A 652 -1.34 11.07 -41.12
C GLY A 652 -0.04 11.18 -41.93
N PRO A 653 0.60 10.05 -42.24
CA PRO A 653 2.00 10.01 -42.73
C PRO A 653 2.22 10.63 -44.12
N GLU A 654 1.18 10.70 -44.96
CA GLU A 654 1.31 11.14 -46.36
C GLU A 654 1.54 12.66 -46.51
N LEU A 655 0.98 13.49 -45.60
CA LEU A 655 1.07 14.95 -45.69
C LEU A 655 2.41 15.51 -45.17
N GLN A 656 3.00 14.87 -44.16
CA GLN A 656 4.32 15.26 -43.62
C GLN A 656 5.44 15.02 -44.65
N VAL A 657 5.34 13.93 -45.42
CA VAL A 657 6.30 13.63 -46.49
C VAL A 657 6.21 14.69 -47.60
N GLN A 658 5.00 15.10 -48.03
CA GLN A 658 4.84 16.12 -49.06
C GLN A 658 5.46 17.48 -48.65
N GLN A 659 5.29 17.90 -47.40
CA GLN A 659 5.91 19.14 -46.92
C GLN A 659 7.44 19.01 -46.83
N SER A 660 7.96 17.89 -46.32
CA SER A 660 9.41 17.66 -46.25
C SER A 660 10.07 17.67 -47.63
N VAL A 661 9.40 17.11 -48.65
CA VAL A 661 9.85 17.11 -50.04
C VAL A 661 9.81 18.52 -50.63
N LEU A 662 8.78 19.32 -50.35
CA LEU A 662 8.70 20.73 -50.77
C LEU A 662 9.79 21.60 -50.12
N THR A 663 10.10 21.35 -48.85
CA THR A 663 11.13 22.10 -48.12
C THR A 663 12.54 21.71 -48.61
N ALA A 664 12.79 20.40 -48.82
CA ALA A 664 14.03 19.90 -49.38
C ALA A 664 14.23 20.35 -50.85
N PHE A 665 13.16 20.47 -51.63
CA PHE A 665 13.23 21.01 -53.00
C PHE A 665 13.56 22.52 -53.03
N ALA A 666 12.99 23.29 -52.09
CA ALA A 666 13.31 24.72 -51.93
C ALA A 666 14.77 24.95 -51.46
N GLU A 667 15.27 24.07 -50.59
CA GLU A 667 16.65 24.15 -50.10
C GLU A 667 17.67 23.71 -51.16
N ALA A 668 17.35 22.71 -51.99
CA ALA A 668 18.17 22.29 -53.13
C ALA A 668 18.29 23.38 -54.22
N LEU A 669 17.23 24.16 -54.47
CA LEU A 669 17.28 25.32 -55.37
C LEU A 669 18.16 26.46 -54.81
N LYS A 670 18.17 26.65 -53.49
CA LYS A 670 18.99 27.67 -52.81
C LYS A 670 20.49 27.36 -52.84
N ILE A 671 20.85 26.08 -52.90
CA ILE A 671 22.26 25.61 -52.94
C ILE A 671 22.79 25.49 -54.38
N SER A 672 21.91 25.43 -55.39
CA SER A 672 22.27 25.37 -56.82
C SER A 672 22.84 26.71 -57.34
N LYS A 673 24.13 26.94 -57.12
CA LYS A 673 24.95 27.94 -57.83
C LYS A 673 25.20 27.52 -59.29
N SER A 674 24.23 27.71 -60.17
CA SER A 674 24.46 27.70 -61.63
C SER A 674 23.81 28.94 -62.27
N PRO A 675 24.54 29.74 -63.07
CA PRO A 675 24.18 31.13 -63.37
C PRO A 675 23.25 31.27 -64.57
N LEU A 676 22.20 32.09 -64.46
CA LEU A 676 21.52 32.68 -65.62
C LEU A 676 22.08 34.09 -65.86
N VAL A 677 22.60 34.29 -67.08
CA VAL A 677 23.08 35.51 -67.76
C VAL A 677 24.60 35.83 -67.61
N PRO A 678 25.36 35.94 -68.73
CA PRO A 678 26.80 36.24 -68.72
C PRO A 678 27.07 37.74 -68.60
N GLN A 679 28.15 38.10 -67.90
CA GLN A 679 28.71 39.45 -67.88
C GLN A 679 30.10 39.48 -68.53
N THR A 680 30.22 40.29 -69.58
CA THR A 680 31.48 40.91 -70.04
C THR A 680 31.14 42.37 -70.35
N VAL A 681 31.55 43.37 -69.55
CA VAL A 681 32.88 44.04 -69.47
C VAL A 681 32.89 45.37 -70.28
N ILE A 682 33.15 46.47 -69.56
CA ILE A 682 33.85 47.74 -69.93
C ILE A 682 33.10 48.97 -70.51
N MET A 683 33.46 50.12 -69.89
CA MET A 683 33.51 51.54 -70.33
C MET A 683 32.25 52.43 -70.37
N GLY A 684 32.29 53.49 -69.55
CA GLY A 684 32.28 54.88 -70.02
C GLY A 684 30.94 55.63 -70.13
N GLY A 685 30.76 56.64 -69.27
CA GLY A 685 30.19 57.94 -69.65
C GLY A 685 28.66 58.17 -69.56
N ALA A 686 28.32 59.22 -68.80
CA ALA A 686 27.21 60.18 -68.95
C ALA A 686 25.72 59.76 -68.92
N ASP A 687 24.98 60.45 -68.04
CA ASP A 687 23.54 60.81 -67.99
C ASP A 687 22.49 60.06 -68.85
N GLY A 688 21.38 59.64 -68.21
CA GLY A 688 20.06 59.52 -68.86
C GLY A 688 19.17 58.33 -68.43
N LYS A 689 17.92 58.62 -68.05
CA LYS A 689 16.84 57.80 -67.46
C LYS A 689 16.23 56.62 -68.29
N THR A 690 15.86 55.54 -67.56
CA THR A 690 14.65 54.60 -67.61
C THR A 690 14.45 53.54 -68.71
N PRO A 691 13.64 52.44 -68.54
CA PRO A 691 12.96 51.84 -67.34
C PRO A 691 13.02 50.28 -67.19
N ASN A 692 12.33 49.79 -66.14
CA ASN A 692 12.27 48.45 -65.52
C ASN A 692 11.44 47.36 -66.24
N ALA A 693 11.85 46.08 -66.05
CA ALA A 693 11.04 44.86 -66.29
C ALA A 693 10.45 44.23 -64.99
N MET A 694 10.68 44.86 -63.83
CA MET A 694 10.24 44.38 -62.51
C MET A 694 8.78 44.76 -62.17
N GLU A 695 8.21 45.75 -62.85
CA GLU A 695 6.86 46.26 -62.56
C GLU A 695 5.72 45.34 -63.06
N GLY A 696 5.96 44.47 -64.03
CA GLY A 696 4.94 43.54 -64.54
C GLY A 696 4.68 42.33 -63.63
N ILE A 697 5.65 41.95 -62.80
CA ILE A 697 5.55 40.78 -61.91
C ILE A 697 4.93 41.19 -60.57
N LEU A 698 5.17 42.42 -60.12
CA LEU A 698 4.63 42.93 -58.86
C LEU A 698 3.10 43.16 -58.92
N SER A 699 2.56 43.51 -60.11
CA SER A 699 1.12 43.64 -60.33
C SER A 699 0.37 42.30 -60.33
N MET A 700 1.04 41.19 -60.68
CA MET A 700 0.45 39.85 -60.68
C MET A 700 0.41 39.23 -59.26
N ILE A 701 1.37 39.60 -58.40
CA ILE A 701 1.45 39.12 -57.00
C ILE A 701 0.48 39.89 -56.09
N LEU A 702 0.29 41.20 -56.33
CA LEU A 702 -0.68 42.02 -55.58
C LEU A 702 -2.14 41.66 -55.85
N ALA A 703 -2.45 41.07 -57.00
CA ALA A 703 -3.80 40.56 -57.31
C ALA A 703 -4.13 39.24 -56.56
N ASN A 704 -3.13 38.47 -56.13
CA ASN A 704 -3.33 37.17 -55.46
C ASN A 704 -3.29 37.23 -53.92
N MET A 705 -2.69 38.26 -53.31
CA MET A 705 -2.59 38.39 -51.84
C MET A 705 -3.80 39.09 -51.17
N ALA A 706 -4.78 39.58 -51.94
CA ALA A 706 -5.92 40.32 -51.39
C ALA A 706 -7.16 39.45 -51.02
N SER A 707 -7.13 38.13 -51.20
CA SER A 707 -8.34 37.29 -51.06
C SER A 707 -8.51 36.50 -49.76
N ALA A 708 -7.57 36.51 -48.80
CA ALA A 708 -7.75 35.74 -47.57
C ALA A 708 -7.03 36.36 -46.37
N ASN A 709 -7.70 37.27 -45.67
CA ASN A 709 -7.32 37.67 -44.32
C ASN A 709 -8.58 37.83 -43.44
N GLY A 710 -8.56 37.15 -42.29
CA GLY A 710 -9.46 37.30 -41.16
C GLY A 710 -9.27 36.08 -40.23
N SER A 711 -8.90 36.17 -38.96
CA SER A 711 -8.62 37.30 -38.05
C SER A 711 -7.94 36.73 -36.79
N ILE A 712 -6.76 37.25 -36.43
CA ILE A 712 -6.30 37.76 -35.10
C ILE A 712 -7.14 37.38 -33.83
N VAL A 713 -6.63 37.10 -32.61
CA VAL A 713 -5.32 37.24 -31.93
C VAL A 713 -5.43 36.74 -30.45
N ASN A 714 -4.33 36.15 -29.93
CA ASN A 714 -3.71 36.12 -28.57
C ASN A 714 -4.53 35.84 -27.28
N THR A 715 -3.99 35.15 -26.27
CA THR A 715 -2.88 35.59 -25.37
C THR A 715 -2.41 34.43 -24.45
N VAL A 716 -1.12 34.02 -24.43
CA VAL A 716 0.00 34.26 -23.45
C VAL A 716 -0.42 34.27 -21.95
N THR A 717 0.17 33.56 -20.95
CA THR A 717 1.57 33.56 -20.38
C THR A 717 1.62 32.65 -19.09
N PRO A 718 2.70 32.53 -18.25
CA PRO A 718 3.78 31.50 -18.25
C PRO A 718 3.98 30.65 -16.94
N ALA A 719 4.97 29.73 -16.99
CA ALA A 719 5.89 29.24 -15.93
C ALA A 719 5.38 28.36 -14.75
N HIS A 720 6.03 27.21 -14.45
CA HIS A 720 7.17 27.07 -13.50
C HIS A 720 7.48 25.60 -13.07
N SER A 721 8.78 25.27 -13.07
CA SER A 721 9.63 24.45 -12.16
C SER A 721 9.18 23.11 -11.51
N ASP A 722 10.03 22.10 -11.77
CA ASP A 722 10.77 21.23 -10.83
C ASP A 722 10.08 20.52 -9.65
N ILE A 723 10.25 19.20 -9.58
CA ILE A 723 10.73 18.47 -8.38
C ILE A 723 11.71 17.37 -8.81
N THR A 724 12.92 17.46 -8.26
CA THR A 724 13.95 16.43 -8.19
C THR A 724 13.80 15.58 -6.92
N ASN A 725 14.05 14.29 -7.11
CA ASN A 725 14.93 13.40 -6.35
C ASN A 725 14.75 13.08 -4.85
N GLN A 726 14.79 11.76 -4.68
CA GLN A 726 15.25 10.95 -3.56
C GLN A 726 16.64 11.33 -3.00
N SER A 727 16.77 11.11 -1.70
CA SER A 727 17.95 10.66 -0.94
C SER A 727 17.36 10.03 0.33
N GLU A 728 17.82 8.95 0.94
CA GLU A 728 19.16 8.42 1.15
C GLU A 728 18.98 7.09 1.90
N ASN A 729 19.98 6.21 1.87
CA ASN A 729 20.02 5.02 2.74
C ASN A 729 21.38 4.94 3.44
N SER A 730 21.37 4.83 4.77
CA SER A 730 22.43 4.29 5.63
C SER A 730 21.78 3.99 6.99
N SER A 731 22.11 2.99 7.82
CA SER A 731 23.33 2.20 8.02
C SER A 731 23.06 1.01 8.98
N SER A 732 24.04 0.08 9.08
CA SER A 732 24.31 -0.87 10.20
C SER A 732 23.38 -2.10 10.32
N LYS A 733 23.78 -3.32 10.74
CA LYS A 733 24.99 -3.89 11.39
C LYS A 733 24.93 -5.45 11.38
N GLU A 734 26.07 -6.08 11.64
CA GLU A 734 26.26 -7.38 12.36
C GLU A 734 26.20 -8.79 11.69
N SER A 735 27.40 -9.39 11.63
CA SER A 735 27.83 -10.64 12.32
C SER A 735 27.84 -12.01 11.62
N LYS A 736 28.99 -12.69 11.85
CA LYS A 736 29.22 -14.12 12.17
C LYS A 736 29.53 -15.16 11.06
N ILE A 737 30.76 -15.72 11.20
CA ILE A 737 31.14 -17.15 11.31
C ILE A 737 31.85 -17.85 10.11
N ALA A 738 33.07 -18.34 10.45
CA ALA A 738 33.72 -19.64 10.15
C ALA A 738 34.83 -19.79 9.08
N LYS A 739 36.02 -20.14 9.63
CA LYS A 739 36.97 -21.24 9.26
C LYS A 739 37.80 -21.02 7.96
N LYS A 740 39.11 -21.30 7.88
CA LYS A 740 39.93 -22.33 8.56
C LYS A 740 41.44 -22.17 8.22
N LYS A 741 42.30 -22.46 9.22
CA LYS A 741 43.71 -22.97 9.20
C LYS A 741 44.85 -22.06 8.68
N ASP A 742 45.82 -21.60 9.46
CA ASP A 742 46.81 -22.22 10.40
C ASP A 742 48.15 -22.54 9.70
N ASN A 743 49.24 -21.79 9.98
CA ASN A 743 50.28 -22.19 10.97
C ASN A 743 51.57 -21.28 10.98
N ILE A 744 51.88 -20.75 12.18
CA ILE A 744 53.16 -20.78 12.98
C ILE A 744 54.43 -20.10 12.37
N SER A 745 55.22 -19.24 13.03
CA SER A 745 55.78 -19.15 14.41
C SER A 745 56.26 -17.69 14.70
N ALA A 746 55.84 -16.96 15.73
CA ALA A 746 56.25 -16.93 17.15
C ALA A 746 57.72 -16.56 17.48
N LYS A 747 57.95 -15.32 17.96
CA LYS A 747 58.77 -15.03 19.17
C LYS A 747 58.58 -13.59 19.70
N GLU A 748 58.10 -13.52 20.93
CA GLU A 748 57.93 -12.41 21.90
C GLU A 748 59.24 -12.13 22.71
N PRO A 749 59.28 -11.23 23.74
CA PRO A 749 58.38 -10.10 24.12
C PRO A 749 59.10 -8.78 24.53
N GLU A 750 58.27 -7.73 24.62
CA GLU A 750 58.19 -6.58 25.56
C GLU A 750 59.43 -6.04 26.30
N VAL A 751 59.74 -4.74 26.08
CA VAL A 751 59.41 -3.60 26.98
C VAL A 751 59.14 -2.37 26.11
#